data_AF-A0AAD6NBM5-F1
#
_entry.id   AF-A0AAD6NBM5-F1
#
_cell.length_a   1.000
_cell.length_b   1.000
_cell.length_c   1.000
_cell.angle_alpha   90.00
_cell.angle_beta   90.00
_cell.angle_gamma   90.00
#
_symmetry.space_group_name_H-M   'P 1'
#
loop_
_entity.id
_entity.type
_entity.pdbx_description
1 polymer ?
#
loop_
_entity_poly.entity_id
_entity_poly.type
_entity_poly.pdbx_seq_one_letter_code
_entity_poly.pdbx_strand_id
1 'polypeptide(L)'
;MLDPVELSVFPSCTDAISWSSDGELAVAAGDYFQILTPKSGKHEGTTPNATRDWQITRVKANLFTHPEWPTFLAQDRNDFSIAAEQSNSTVVGLAWSPPGLGKFRRSVLAVLTSNLLLSLWEAVGPQKQWTRIAIVNHALRSQSEDSEQAEGISFRKDKIRSFNWCEPLKASTLPAGSSFLPAYESRWGIPLLTVVNELNEVILIRPRRSELSEGSFCSHQLHVLAVHPLESQELNNSHLCSGSLLENAFREKQRVSSVSCGPWLVSPLASPKNSGCAVAMLALVCGTQLRLLNIQVSIGNSSVDELPSYALPAAFKEHHWSLSSEKLAFHNITGPLQWLHDQSCTQLSLVVGIMAGFITISVPPNTYNGHDANFDALAVREWPIYNPGTEENTRYNERHWEPISAMASYVDEQNDTCNLCLGTLGGIGLTTEMRQLQNGDQLQRPRWKHIIDDCQEQFDLDLDLGGNSISRIWGLSSYRNVTAILFTRHPTDMLEYRVASDDKSTIVFSSELEHGPATSFLFAPQISNGESLVHVQRESALNFVLPGDDGDVEPDKESQQLVYVAICCTITGSKNKSLLTHARKSLERLAIVTGADLSEEMRKCNGESTAIAARSADQLSGPGGQIFERRLSVRMVIFSLDADCLFLPSKNPGYPSIVLCVKQNTLTKTLWF
;
A
#
# COMPACT_ATOMS: atom_id res chain seq x y z
N MET A 1 -9.99 6.39 21.15
CA MET A 1 -10.02 7.20 19.90
C MET A 1 -8.71 7.97 19.84
N LEU A 2 -8.11 8.12 18.67
CA LEU A 2 -6.91 8.96 18.52
C LEU A 2 -7.32 10.42 18.50
N ASP A 3 -6.51 11.27 19.13
CA ASP A 3 -6.75 12.72 19.09
C ASP A 3 -6.49 13.26 17.66
N PRO A 4 -7.29 14.24 17.20
CA PRO A 4 -7.06 14.90 15.92
C PRO A 4 -5.66 15.53 15.83
N VAL A 5 -5.03 15.42 14.67
CA VAL A 5 -3.70 15.99 14.42
C VAL A 5 -3.83 17.23 13.55
N GLU A 6 -3.48 18.39 14.09
CA GLU A 6 -3.39 19.63 13.32
C GLU A 6 -2.03 19.78 12.64
N LEU A 7 -2.05 20.13 11.36
CA LEU A 7 -0.88 20.36 10.52
C LEU A 7 -0.91 21.80 10.00
N SER A 8 0.23 22.49 10.08
CA SER A 8 0.40 23.86 9.56
C SER A 8 0.70 23.86 8.06
N VAL A 9 -0.17 23.24 7.26
CA VAL A 9 -0.07 23.14 5.80
C VAL A 9 -1.44 23.15 5.15
N PHE A 10 -1.48 23.50 3.87
CA PHE A 10 -2.65 23.37 3.02
C PHE A 10 -2.49 22.19 2.04
N PRO A 11 -3.52 21.35 1.82
CA PRO A 11 -3.43 20.22 0.89
C PRO A 11 -3.33 20.71 -0.56
N SER A 12 -2.48 20.10 -1.37
CA SER A 12 -2.24 20.56 -2.76
C SER A 12 -3.03 19.82 -3.84
N CYS A 13 -3.68 18.71 -3.52
CA CYS A 13 -4.46 17.91 -4.47
C CYS A 13 -5.65 17.24 -3.78
N THR A 14 -6.56 16.70 -4.58
CA THR A 14 -7.53 15.70 -4.11
C THR A 14 -6.79 14.41 -3.78
N ASP A 15 -7.36 13.61 -2.89
CA ASP A 15 -6.72 12.42 -2.33
C ASP A 15 -5.31 12.67 -1.77
N ALA A 16 -5.14 13.78 -1.05
CA ALA A 16 -3.85 14.26 -0.56
C ALA A 16 -3.26 13.48 0.63
N ILE A 17 -3.77 12.28 0.94
CA ILE A 17 -3.32 11.48 2.08
C ILE A 17 -3.13 10.01 1.69
N SER A 18 -2.06 9.39 2.17
CA SER A 18 -1.81 7.97 1.92
C SER A 18 -1.19 7.31 3.15
N TRP A 19 -1.73 6.15 3.55
CA TRP A 19 -1.27 5.40 4.72
C TRP A 19 -0.52 4.14 4.29
N SER A 20 0.70 3.97 4.79
CA SER A 20 1.54 2.81 4.49
C SER A 20 1.15 1.58 5.30
N SER A 21 1.47 0.39 4.78
CA SER A 21 1.34 -0.87 5.52
C SER A 21 2.25 -0.93 6.77
N ASP A 22 3.28 -0.08 6.83
CA ASP A 22 4.17 0.08 7.98
C ASP A 22 3.60 1.02 9.06
N GLY A 23 2.42 1.62 8.82
CA GLY A 23 1.75 2.55 9.75
C GLY A 23 2.24 3.99 9.65
N GLU A 24 3.00 4.36 8.61
CA GLU A 24 3.42 5.74 8.33
C GLU A 24 2.39 6.44 7.43
N LEU A 25 2.03 7.67 7.77
CA LEU A 25 1.00 8.42 7.06
C LEU A 25 1.65 9.59 6.32
N ALA A 26 1.37 9.74 5.03
CA ALA A 26 1.91 10.81 4.19
C ALA A 26 0.80 11.79 3.78
N VAL A 27 1.11 13.08 3.76
CA VAL A 27 0.20 14.17 3.36
C VAL A 27 0.86 15.06 2.32
N ALA A 28 0.15 15.35 1.22
CA ALA A 28 0.58 16.24 0.15
C ALA A 28 0.28 17.70 0.52
N ALA A 29 1.29 18.56 0.48
CA ALA A 29 1.23 19.91 1.03
C ALA A 29 2.07 20.91 0.22
N GLY A 30 1.58 21.27 -0.97
CA GLY A 30 2.23 22.26 -1.83
C GLY A 30 3.55 21.74 -2.38
N ASP A 31 4.65 22.43 -2.11
CA ASP A 31 6.01 22.00 -2.46
C ASP A 31 6.60 20.95 -1.49
N TYR A 32 5.86 20.57 -0.46
CA TYR A 32 6.27 19.58 0.53
C TYR A 32 5.32 18.38 0.57
N PHE A 33 5.84 17.28 1.08
CA PHE A 33 5.01 16.26 1.72
C PHE A 33 5.40 16.15 3.19
N GLN A 34 4.42 15.83 4.02
CA GLN A 34 4.63 15.58 5.45
C GLN A 34 4.43 14.10 5.74
N ILE A 35 5.29 13.54 6.57
CA ILE A 35 5.20 12.15 7.02
C ILE A 35 4.98 12.16 8.52
N LEU A 36 3.90 11.52 8.95
CA LEU A 36 3.58 11.28 10.33
C LEU A 36 4.01 9.83 10.63
N THR A 37 5.08 9.71 11.41
CA THR A 37 5.56 8.42 11.93
C THR A 37 5.11 8.28 13.37
N PRO A 38 4.53 7.15 13.77
CA PRO A 38 4.08 6.98 15.15
C PRO A 38 5.24 6.89 16.13
N LYS A 39 5.12 7.55 17.28
CA LYS A 39 6.10 7.51 18.36
C LYS A 39 5.81 6.32 19.27
N SER A 40 6.78 5.41 19.39
CA SER A 40 6.73 4.31 20.35
C SER A 40 7.32 4.78 21.69
N GLY A 41 6.49 5.32 22.58
CA GLY A 41 6.96 5.67 23.93
C GLY A 41 5.89 6.24 24.86
N LYS A 42 5.77 5.66 26.06
CA LYS A 42 5.11 6.32 27.19
C LYS A 42 6.06 7.38 27.74
N HIS A 43 5.84 8.65 27.40
CA HIS A 43 6.52 9.75 28.08
C HIS A 43 5.61 10.34 29.15
N GLU A 44 6.03 10.24 30.42
CA GLU A 44 5.48 11.01 31.53
C GLU A 44 5.76 12.50 31.28
N GLY A 45 4.73 13.25 30.92
CA GLY A 45 4.78 14.70 30.80
C GLY A 45 3.37 15.26 30.82
N THR A 46 3.09 16.24 31.67
CA THR A 46 1.76 16.69 32.10
C THR A 46 1.07 17.74 31.20
N THR A 47 1.10 17.61 29.85
CA THR A 47 0.35 18.53 28.96
C THR A 47 -0.41 17.79 27.84
N PRO A 48 -1.70 18.03 27.58
CA PRO A 48 -2.47 17.24 26.63
C PRO A 48 -2.35 17.81 25.20
N ASN A 49 -1.34 17.41 24.41
CA ASN A 49 -1.27 17.79 22.98
C ASN A 49 -1.14 16.54 22.09
N ALA A 50 -2.07 16.35 21.14
CA ALA A 50 -2.11 15.24 20.16
C ALA A 50 -0.84 15.08 19.29
N THR A 51 -0.04 16.15 19.16
CA THR A 51 1.30 16.13 18.52
C THR A 51 2.33 15.26 19.28
N ARG A 52 1.97 14.75 20.45
CA ARG A 52 2.80 13.85 21.25
C ARG A 52 2.90 12.46 20.68
N ASP A 53 1.89 11.98 19.96
CA ASP A 53 1.84 10.60 19.46
C ASP A 53 2.50 10.43 18.09
N TRP A 54 2.65 11.52 17.33
CA TRP A 54 3.23 11.51 16.00
C TRP A 54 4.54 12.29 15.94
N GLN A 55 5.53 11.72 15.25
CA GLN A 55 6.71 12.43 14.77
C GLN A 55 6.42 12.90 13.36
N ILE A 56 6.31 14.23 13.19
CA ILE A 56 6.01 14.86 11.91
C ILE A 56 7.33 15.26 11.25
N THR A 57 7.57 14.76 10.04
CA THR A 57 8.73 15.10 9.22
C THR A 57 8.26 15.80 7.95
N ARG A 58 8.77 17.00 7.68
CA ARG A 58 8.46 17.76 6.47
C ARG A 58 9.60 17.62 5.46
N VAL A 59 9.26 17.23 4.23
CA VAL A 59 10.23 16.95 3.18
C VAL A 59 9.87 17.77 1.95
N LYS A 60 10.86 18.43 1.34
CA LYS A 60 10.64 19.29 0.17
C LYS A 60 10.76 18.47 -1.11
N ALA A 61 9.68 18.38 -1.88
CA ALA A 61 9.60 17.52 -3.06
C ALA A 61 10.21 18.18 -4.31
N ASN A 62 10.11 19.51 -4.42
CA ASN A 62 10.46 20.26 -5.63
C ASN A 62 11.95 20.61 -5.78
N LEU A 63 12.82 20.10 -4.90
CA LEU A 63 14.26 20.27 -5.04
C LEU A 63 14.81 19.18 -5.96
N PHE A 64 15.09 19.53 -7.20
CA PHE A 64 15.74 18.64 -8.17
C PHE A 64 17.17 19.10 -8.42
N THR A 65 18.08 18.15 -8.44
CA THR A 65 19.45 18.36 -8.92
C THR A 65 19.46 18.38 -10.45
N HIS A 66 20.47 18.99 -11.07
CA HIS A 66 20.60 19.01 -12.52
C HIS A 66 20.57 17.62 -13.21
N PRO A 67 21.19 16.55 -12.67
CA PRO A 67 21.06 15.22 -13.29
C PRO A 67 19.64 14.65 -13.19
N GLU A 68 18.90 14.99 -12.13
CA GLU A 68 17.51 14.56 -11.92
C GLU A 68 16.53 15.29 -12.83
N TRP A 69 16.75 16.59 -13.04
CA TRP A 69 15.94 17.42 -13.93
C TRP A 69 16.83 18.44 -14.65
N PRO A 70 17.26 18.13 -15.88
CA PRO A 70 18.14 19.00 -16.65
C PRO A 70 17.37 20.21 -17.17
N THR A 71 18.09 21.30 -17.42
CA THR A 71 17.52 22.46 -18.11
C THR A 71 17.25 22.12 -19.57
N PHE A 72 16.05 22.40 -20.05
CA PHE A 72 15.65 22.24 -21.45
C PHE A 72 15.05 23.54 -21.99
N LEU A 73 15.01 23.67 -23.31
CA LEU A 73 14.36 24.80 -23.99
C LEU A 73 12.86 24.55 -24.13
N ALA A 74 12.09 25.64 -24.22
CA ALA A 74 10.65 25.56 -24.41
C ALA A 74 10.32 24.81 -25.71
N GLN A 75 9.35 23.90 -25.62
CA GLN A 75 8.94 23.08 -26.76
C GLN A 75 8.11 23.88 -27.76
N ASP A 76 7.87 23.30 -28.94
CA ASP A 76 6.98 23.89 -29.93
C ASP A 76 5.52 23.96 -29.44
N ARG A 77 4.66 24.68 -30.16
CA ARG A 77 3.25 24.86 -29.75
C ARG A 77 2.49 23.53 -29.57
N ASN A 78 2.84 22.49 -30.32
CA ASN A 78 2.09 21.24 -30.37
C ASN A 78 2.53 20.27 -29.26
N ASP A 79 3.81 20.33 -28.90
CA ASP A 79 4.49 19.52 -27.90
C ASP A 79 4.60 20.22 -26.54
N PHE A 80 4.36 21.54 -26.49
CA PHE A 80 4.37 22.35 -25.27
C PHE A 80 3.47 21.78 -24.19
N SER A 81 4.05 21.60 -23.00
CA SER A 81 3.36 21.12 -21.81
C SER A 81 3.47 22.14 -20.68
N ILE A 82 2.37 22.83 -20.38
CA ILE A 82 2.32 23.82 -19.30
C ILE A 82 2.75 23.22 -17.96
N ALA A 83 2.38 21.96 -17.73
CA ALA A 83 2.76 21.22 -16.54
C ALA A 83 4.27 20.97 -16.53
N ALA A 84 4.83 20.36 -17.57
CA ALA A 84 6.24 20.03 -17.59
C ALA A 84 7.16 21.26 -17.58
N GLU A 85 6.77 22.37 -18.22
CA GLU A 85 7.69 23.48 -18.49
C GLU A 85 7.53 24.68 -17.55
N GLN A 86 6.32 24.95 -17.04
CA GLN A 86 6.04 26.17 -16.26
C GLN A 86 5.62 25.90 -14.81
N SER A 87 5.59 24.63 -14.39
CA SER A 87 5.04 24.29 -13.09
C SER A 87 5.99 24.51 -11.93
N ASN A 88 5.43 24.90 -10.78
CA ASN A 88 6.15 25.07 -9.51
C ASN A 88 6.52 23.74 -8.83
N SER A 89 6.27 22.61 -9.50
CA SER A 89 6.57 21.25 -9.03
C SER A 89 5.96 20.92 -7.66
N THR A 90 4.73 21.37 -7.42
CA THR A 90 3.96 21.02 -6.22
C THR A 90 3.56 19.55 -6.25
N VAL A 91 3.38 18.92 -5.10
CA VAL A 91 2.93 17.53 -4.99
C VAL A 91 1.47 17.43 -5.44
N VAL A 92 1.21 16.57 -6.42
CA VAL A 92 -0.13 16.34 -7.00
C VAL A 92 -0.62 14.91 -6.82
N GLY A 93 0.22 14.01 -6.30
CA GLY A 93 -0.17 12.65 -5.97
C GLY A 93 0.84 11.97 -5.05
N LEU A 94 0.34 11.12 -4.15
CA LEU A 94 1.12 10.34 -3.20
C LEU A 94 0.57 8.92 -3.12
N ALA A 95 1.44 7.92 -3.16
CA ALA A 95 1.05 6.56 -2.79
C ALA A 95 2.21 5.76 -2.25
N TRP A 96 1.97 5.03 -1.16
CA TRP A 96 2.92 4.08 -0.62
C TRP A 96 3.00 2.82 -1.48
N SER A 97 4.23 2.34 -1.70
CA SER A 97 4.44 1.04 -2.31
C SER A 97 3.98 -0.07 -1.36
N PRO A 98 3.67 -1.27 -1.90
CA PRO A 98 3.65 -2.47 -1.10
C PRO A 98 4.98 -2.63 -0.32
N PRO A 99 4.95 -3.24 0.87
CA PRO A 99 6.16 -3.49 1.64
C PRO A 99 7.09 -4.45 0.89
N GLY A 100 8.39 -4.38 1.16
CA GLY A 100 9.41 -5.21 0.50
C GLY A 100 10.41 -4.47 -0.39
N LEU A 101 10.07 -3.25 -0.83
CA LEU A 101 10.87 -2.47 -1.78
C LEU A 101 11.97 -1.60 -1.12
N GLY A 102 11.67 -1.02 0.05
CA GLY A 102 12.57 -0.15 0.80
C GLY A 102 13.65 -0.93 1.58
N LYS A 103 14.56 -0.21 2.24
CA LYS A 103 15.60 -0.81 3.09
C LYS A 103 14.89 -1.48 4.25
N PHE A 104 15.43 -2.62 4.66
CA PHE A 104 14.79 -3.48 5.65
C PHE A 104 13.37 -3.92 5.25
N ARG A 105 13.07 -3.93 3.94
CA ARG A 105 11.80 -4.41 3.36
C ARG A 105 10.57 -3.57 3.77
N ARG A 106 10.78 -2.28 4.03
CA ARG A 106 9.71 -1.29 4.26
C ARG A 106 9.04 -0.84 2.96
N SER A 107 7.93 -0.13 3.10
CA SER A 107 7.30 0.62 2.02
C SER A 107 8.15 1.83 1.60
N VAL A 108 8.04 2.21 0.34
CA VAL A 108 8.65 3.39 -0.28
C VAL A 108 7.53 4.35 -0.66
N LEU A 109 7.73 5.66 -0.51
CA LEU A 109 6.74 6.64 -0.91
C LEU A 109 6.96 7.07 -2.37
N ALA A 110 5.95 6.93 -3.20
CA ALA A 110 5.94 7.52 -4.54
C ALA A 110 5.27 8.91 -4.49
N VAL A 111 5.95 9.89 -5.07
CA VAL A 111 5.53 11.31 -5.08
C VAL A 111 5.52 11.79 -6.52
N LEU A 112 4.33 12.15 -7.01
CA LEU A 112 4.14 12.81 -8.30
C LEU A 112 4.07 14.32 -8.09
N THR A 113 4.89 15.07 -8.81
CA THR A 113 4.88 16.53 -8.80
C THR A 113 4.23 17.11 -10.07
N SER A 114 3.75 18.34 -9.98
CA SER A 114 2.99 19.03 -11.03
C SER A 114 3.79 19.30 -12.31
N ASN A 115 5.12 19.13 -12.29
CA ASN A 115 5.98 19.08 -13.47
C ASN A 115 6.08 17.69 -14.11
N LEU A 116 5.17 16.78 -13.74
CA LEU A 116 5.02 15.43 -14.30
C LEU A 116 6.20 14.50 -14.02
N LEU A 117 6.89 14.73 -12.90
CA LEU A 117 7.94 13.87 -12.38
C LEU A 117 7.41 12.96 -11.28
N LEU A 118 7.61 11.65 -11.45
CA LEU A 118 7.33 10.65 -10.42
C LEU A 118 8.64 10.23 -9.76
N SER A 119 8.74 10.46 -8.46
CA SER A 119 9.93 10.19 -7.67
C SER A 119 9.63 9.21 -6.53
N LEU A 120 10.59 8.34 -6.22
CA LEU A 120 10.52 7.39 -5.11
C LEU A 120 11.37 7.89 -3.95
N TRP A 121 10.84 7.80 -2.73
CA TRP A 121 11.45 8.33 -1.51
C TRP A 121 11.53 7.28 -0.41
N GLU A 122 12.65 7.27 0.29
CA GLU A 122 12.92 6.33 1.38
C GLU A 122 13.57 7.05 2.57
N ALA A 123 13.30 6.60 3.80
CA ALA A 123 13.99 7.06 5.00
C ALA A 123 15.38 6.40 5.10
N VAL A 124 16.43 7.22 5.08
CA VAL A 124 17.83 6.78 5.18
C VAL A 124 18.45 7.23 6.50
N GLY A 125 19.24 6.32 7.10
CA GLY A 125 20.05 6.59 8.28
C GLY A 125 19.31 6.53 9.61
N PRO A 126 20.05 6.67 10.74
CA PRO A 126 19.47 6.59 12.09
C PRO A 126 18.54 7.75 12.42
N GLN A 127 18.68 8.89 11.73
CA GLN A 127 17.82 10.07 11.89
C GLN A 127 16.53 10.00 11.05
N LYS A 128 16.32 8.92 10.28
CA LYS A 128 15.18 8.76 9.34
C LYS A 128 15.02 9.95 8.39
N GLN A 129 16.13 10.44 7.83
CA GLN A 129 16.04 11.51 6.85
C GLN A 129 15.49 10.95 5.54
N TRP A 130 14.43 11.55 5.02
CA TRP A 130 13.83 11.12 3.76
C TRP A 130 14.63 11.65 2.57
N THR A 131 15.03 10.75 1.70
CA THR A 131 15.82 11.05 0.50
C THR A 131 15.17 10.44 -0.73
N ARG A 132 15.29 11.13 -1.86
CA ARG A 132 14.87 10.61 -3.16
C ARG A 132 15.84 9.52 -3.58
N ILE A 133 15.31 8.34 -3.89
CA ILE A 133 16.09 7.15 -4.27
C ILE A 133 16.04 6.85 -5.77
N ALA A 134 14.99 7.29 -6.46
CA ALA A 134 14.84 7.12 -7.89
C ALA A 134 13.86 8.14 -8.48
N ILE A 135 14.00 8.42 -9.78
CA ILE A 135 13.02 9.14 -10.61
C ILE A 135 12.59 8.20 -11.72
N VAL A 136 11.29 7.90 -11.75
CA VAL A 136 10.71 6.90 -12.65
C VAL A 136 10.83 7.33 -14.11
N ASN A 137 10.74 8.63 -14.36
CA ASN A 137 10.88 9.23 -15.69
C ASN A 137 12.20 8.87 -16.39
N HIS A 138 13.29 8.66 -15.65
CA HIS A 138 14.58 8.29 -16.25
C HIS A 138 14.54 6.92 -16.94
N ALA A 139 13.77 5.97 -16.40
CA ALA A 139 13.60 4.65 -17.01
C ALA A 139 12.79 4.71 -18.33
N LEU A 140 11.94 5.72 -18.48
CA LEU A 140 11.17 5.97 -19.70
C LEU A 140 12.03 6.64 -20.78
N ARG A 141 12.96 7.52 -20.36
CA ARG A 141 13.91 8.18 -21.27
C ARG A 141 14.82 7.17 -21.95
N SER A 142 15.38 6.22 -21.20
CA SER A 142 16.27 5.20 -21.77
C SER A 142 15.60 4.34 -22.85
N GLN A 143 14.28 4.17 -22.81
CA GLN A 143 13.53 3.45 -23.86
C GLN A 143 13.28 4.32 -25.10
N SER A 144 13.29 5.65 -24.93
CA SER A 144 12.97 6.59 -26.01
C SER A 144 14.20 6.99 -26.83
N GLU A 145 15.40 6.89 -26.26
CA GLU A 145 16.68 7.20 -26.92
C GLU A 145 16.98 6.26 -28.11
N ASP A 146 16.37 5.07 -28.15
CA ASP A 146 16.53 4.10 -29.25
C ASP A 146 15.66 4.41 -30.49
N SER A 147 14.86 5.48 -30.47
CA SER A 147 13.92 5.83 -31.55
C SER A 147 14.24 7.19 -32.17
N GLU A 148 14.39 7.28 -33.50
CA GLU A 148 14.56 8.52 -34.29
C GLU A 148 13.27 9.37 -34.33
N GLN A 149 12.65 9.63 -33.17
CA GLN A 149 11.43 10.42 -33.05
C GLN A 149 11.75 11.89 -32.81
N ALA A 150 10.85 12.79 -33.24
CA ALA A 150 10.97 14.22 -33.02
C ALA A 150 11.19 14.53 -31.52
N GLU A 151 12.10 15.45 -31.21
CA GLU A 151 12.53 15.79 -29.84
C GLU A 151 11.36 16.13 -28.89
N GLY A 152 10.28 16.73 -29.40
CA GLY A 152 9.11 17.05 -28.57
C GLY A 152 8.21 15.85 -28.23
N ILE A 153 8.21 14.80 -29.05
CA ILE A 153 7.49 13.54 -28.74
C ILE A 153 8.25 12.78 -27.66
N SER A 154 9.57 12.68 -27.77
CA SER A 154 10.40 12.02 -26.74
C SER A 154 10.32 12.74 -25.40
N PHE A 155 10.23 14.08 -25.41
CA PHE A 155 9.99 14.86 -24.20
C PHE A 155 8.69 14.48 -23.51
N ARG A 156 7.58 14.29 -24.24
CA ARG A 156 6.29 13.90 -23.64
C ARG A 156 6.23 12.44 -23.19
N LYS A 157 7.01 11.56 -23.82
CA LYS A 157 7.08 10.13 -23.43
C LYS A 157 7.59 9.92 -22.03
N ASP A 158 8.54 10.73 -21.59
CA ASP A 158 9.15 10.58 -20.27
C ASP A 158 8.32 11.23 -19.14
N LYS A 159 7.32 12.07 -19.44
CA LYS A 159 6.49 12.79 -18.45
C LYS A 159 5.28 11.97 -18.00
N ILE A 160 5.13 11.79 -16.69
CA ILE A 160 4.10 10.94 -16.08
C ILE A 160 2.94 11.81 -15.60
N ARG A 161 1.71 11.47 -16.01
CA ARG A 161 0.48 12.17 -15.59
C ARG A 161 -0.24 11.53 -14.42
N SER A 162 -0.23 10.21 -14.35
CA SER A 162 -0.93 9.45 -13.33
C SER A 162 -0.20 8.15 -13.04
N PHE A 163 -0.34 7.62 -11.83
CA PHE A 163 0.31 6.39 -11.40
C PHE A 163 -0.52 5.67 -10.33
N ASN A 164 -0.34 4.36 -10.24
CA ASN A 164 -0.93 3.54 -9.19
C ASN A 164 -0.06 2.30 -8.93
N TRP A 165 0.10 1.96 -7.65
CA TRP A 165 0.76 0.72 -7.26
C TRP A 165 -0.21 -0.44 -7.43
N CYS A 166 0.23 -1.49 -8.13
CA CYS A 166 -0.51 -2.75 -8.10
C CYS A 166 -0.33 -3.43 -6.75
N GLU A 167 -1.29 -4.27 -6.37
CA GLU A 167 -1.07 -5.20 -5.26
C GLU A 167 0.20 -6.04 -5.51
N PRO A 168 0.95 -6.43 -4.47
CA PRO A 168 2.14 -7.22 -4.66
C PRO A 168 1.77 -8.62 -5.18
N LEU A 169 2.39 -9.05 -6.28
CA LEU A 169 2.14 -10.38 -6.84
C LEU A 169 2.85 -11.45 -5.98
N LYS A 170 2.10 -12.10 -5.08
CA LYS A 170 2.62 -13.06 -4.09
C LYS A 170 2.87 -14.44 -4.70
N ALA A 171 3.75 -15.23 -4.06
CA ALA A 171 4.06 -16.59 -4.50
C ALA A 171 3.08 -17.65 -3.99
N SER A 172 2.35 -17.39 -2.90
CA SER A 172 1.32 -18.30 -2.35
C SER A 172 0.08 -18.40 -3.25
N THR A 173 -0.10 -17.45 -4.15
CA THR A 173 -1.14 -17.51 -5.21
C THR A 173 -0.66 -18.33 -6.42
N LEU A 174 0.60 -18.75 -6.46
CA LEU A 174 1.15 -19.68 -7.45
C LEU A 174 1.08 -21.11 -6.88
N PRO A 175 0.77 -22.13 -7.70
CA PRO A 175 0.64 -23.49 -7.22
C PRO A 175 1.96 -24.05 -6.65
N ALA A 176 1.83 -24.90 -5.62
CA ALA A 176 2.95 -25.46 -4.86
C ALA A 176 3.97 -26.18 -5.76
N GLY A 177 5.25 -25.78 -5.67
CA GLY A 177 6.38 -26.40 -6.39
C GLY A 177 7.28 -25.44 -7.17
N SER A 178 6.90 -24.16 -7.34
CA SER A 178 7.66 -23.17 -8.12
C SER A 178 8.69 -22.40 -7.28
N SER A 179 9.80 -23.05 -6.89
CA SER A 179 10.88 -22.44 -6.09
C SER A 179 11.96 -21.73 -6.95
N PHE A 180 11.57 -20.88 -7.92
CA PHE A 180 12.52 -20.12 -8.74
C PHE A 180 12.58 -18.62 -8.37
N LEU A 181 11.67 -18.14 -7.52
CA LEU A 181 11.66 -16.74 -7.08
C LEU A 181 12.69 -16.50 -5.96
N PRO A 182 13.39 -15.36 -5.93
CA PRO A 182 14.23 -14.96 -4.81
C PRO A 182 13.47 -15.00 -3.48
N ALA A 183 14.16 -15.35 -2.40
CA ALA A 183 13.56 -15.58 -1.08
C ALA A 183 12.69 -14.40 -0.58
N TYR A 184 13.09 -13.16 -0.88
CA TYR A 184 12.38 -11.96 -0.45
C TYR A 184 11.10 -11.68 -1.26
N GLU A 185 11.10 -11.87 -2.58
CA GLU A 185 9.92 -11.67 -3.45
C GLU A 185 8.87 -12.73 -3.20
N SER A 186 9.28 -13.94 -2.84
CA SER A 186 8.32 -14.96 -2.45
C SER A 186 7.66 -14.68 -1.08
N ARG A 187 8.20 -13.77 -0.25
CA ARG A 187 7.56 -13.31 1.00
C ARG A 187 6.69 -12.07 0.77
N TRP A 188 7.25 -11.06 0.12
CA TRP A 188 6.64 -9.73 0.00
C TRP A 188 5.84 -9.54 -1.30
N GLY A 189 5.97 -10.48 -2.23
CA GLY A 189 5.46 -10.38 -3.58
C GLY A 189 6.37 -9.54 -4.49
N ILE A 190 6.02 -9.52 -5.77
CA ILE A 190 6.69 -8.70 -6.78
C ILE A 190 5.98 -7.35 -6.81
N PRO A 191 6.64 -6.24 -6.46
CA PRO A 191 6.04 -4.92 -6.57
C PRO A 191 5.95 -4.52 -8.04
N LEU A 192 4.78 -4.03 -8.45
CA LEU A 192 4.51 -3.55 -9.79
C LEU A 192 3.89 -2.15 -9.71
N LEU A 193 4.31 -1.27 -10.60
CA LEU A 193 3.88 0.12 -10.67
C LEU A 193 3.32 0.39 -12.07
N THR A 194 2.08 0.82 -12.15
CA THR A 194 1.49 1.30 -13.40
C THR A 194 1.63 2.81 -13.47
N VAL A 195 2.12 3.32 -14.60
CA VAL A 195 2.20 4.75 -14.88
C VAL A 195 1.58 5.06 -16.23
N VAL A 196 1.04 6.26 -16.38
CA VAL A 196 0.53 6.77 -17.67
C VAL A 196 1.24 8.05 -18.02
N ASN A 197 1.80 8.13 -19.24
CA ASN A 197 2.56 9.30 -19.67
C ASN A 197 1.68 10.37 -20.36
N GLU A 198 2.30 11.49 -20.77
CA GLU A 198 1.58 12.57 -21.47
C GLU A 198 1.05 12.19 -22.86
N LEU A 199 1.54 11.10 -23.46
CA LEU A 199 1.04 10.57 -24.72
C LEU A 199 -0.08 9.54 -24.54
N ASN A 200 -0.59 9.37 -23.32
CA ASN A 200 -1.58 8.36 -22.97
C ASN A 200 -1.09 6.91 -23.24
N GLU A 201 0.21 6.66 -23.08
CA GLU A 201 0.76 5.31 -23.06
C GLU A 201 0.72 4.78 -21.61
N VAL A 202 0.12 3.61 -21.43
CA VAL A 202 0.07 2.89 -20.16
C VAL A 202 1.32 2.01 -20.06
N ILE A 203 2.07 2.15 -18.97
CA ILE A 203 3.38 1.53 -18.82
C ILE A 203 3.39 0.76 -17.50
N LEU A 204 3.79 -0.52 -17.57
CA LEU A 204 4.01 -1.35 -16.38
C LEU A 204 5.50 -1.39 -16.04
N ILE A 205 5.84 -1.00 -14.82
CA ILE A 205 7.22 -0.89 -14.34
C ILE A 205 7.40 -1.81 -13.14
N ARG A 206 8.51 -2.55 -13.13
CA ARG A 206 9.00 -3.30 -11.97
C ARG A 206 10.15 -2.56 -11.32
N PRO A 207 9.93 -1.93 -10.15
CA PRO A 207 11.02 -1.43 -9.34
C PRO A 207 11.70 -2.58 -8.58
N ARG A 208 13.03 -2.60 -8.59
CA ARG A 208 13.85 -3.59 -7.88
C ARG A 208 14.99 -2.88 -7.16
N ARG A 209 15.28 -3.30 -5.93
CA ARG A 209 16.46 -2.82 -5.21
C ARG A 209 17.71 -3.53 -5.74
N SER A 210 18.76 -2.78 -6.07
CA SER A 210 20.07 -3.32 -6.42
C SER A 210 20.86 -3.64 -5.14
N GLU A 211 21.37 -4.86 -5.03
CA GLU A 211 22.12 -5.35 -3.86
C GLU A 211 23.62 -5.01 -3.94
N LEU A 212 24.10 -4.50 -5.09
CA LEU A 212 25.52 -4.42 -5.43
C LEU A 212 26.21 -3.08 -5.14
N SER A 213 25.55 -2.08 -4.54
CA SER A 213 26.20 -0.78 -4.34
C SER A 213 25.93 -0.15 -2.98
N GLU A 214 26.74 -0.55 -2.00
CA GLU A 214 27.06 0.34 -0.87
C GLU A 214 27.92 1.49 -1.42
N GLY A 215 27.28 2.58 -1.86
CA GLY A 215 27.96 3.82 -2.26
C GLY A 215 27.40 4.58 -3.46
N SER A 216 26.50 3.99 -4.27
CA SER A 216 25.83 4.70 -5.37
C SER A 216 24.50 5.32 -4.93
N PHE A 217 24.21 6.52 -5.44
CA PHE A 217 22.95 7.24 -5.23
C PHE A 217 21.72 6.54 -5.82
N CYS A 218 21.91 5.54 -6.69
CA CYS A 218 20.82 4.81 -7.35
C CYS A 218 20.75 3.37 -6.80
N SER A 219 20.07 3.19 -5.65
CA SER A 219 19.87 1.87 -5.05
C SER A 219 18.74 1.06 -5.69
N HIS A 220 17.97 1.65 -6.61
CA HIS A 220 16.80 1.02 -7.21
C HIS A 220 16.89 1.05 -8.73
N GLN A 221 16.81 -0.13 -9.33
CA GLN A 221 16.68 -0.34 -10.76
C GLN A 221 15.19 -0.39 -11.13
N LEU A 222 14.83 0.31 -12.19
CA LEU A 222 13.46 0.37 -12.70
C LEU A 222 13.43 -0.30 -14.06
N HIS A 223 12.69 -1.40 -14.18
CA HIS A 223 12.55 -2.14 -15.44
C HIS A 223 11.16 -1.92 -16.02
N VAL A 224 11.10 -1.40 -17.24
CA VAL A 224 9.84 -1.33 -18.01
C VAL A 224 9.52 -2.74 -18.51
N LEU A 225 8.35 -3.26 -18.15
CA LEU A 225 7.91 -4.61 -18.52
C LEU A 225 7.05 -4.62 -19.78
N ALA A 226 6.15 -3.63 -19.90
CA ALA A 226 5.23 -3.50 -21.02
C ALA A 226 4.81 -2.04 -21.21
N VAL A 227 4.49 -1.67 -22.44
CA VAL A 227 3.96 -0.36 -22.86
C VAL A 227 2.76 -0.60 -23.76
N HIS A 228 1.66 0.11 -23.52
CA HIS A 228 0.45 0.04 -24.34
C HIS A 228 -0.05 1.45 -24.68
N PRO A 229 0.00 1.88 -25.95
CA PRO A 229 -0.58 3.15 -26.36
C PRO A 229 -2.11 3.07 -26.36
N LEU A 230 -2.78 4.05 -25.75
CA LEU A 230 -4.24 4.14 -25.81
C LEU A 230 -4.70 4.74 -27.14
N GLU A 231 -5.52 4.01 -27.88
CA GLU A 231 -6.07 4.50 -29.16
C GLU A 231 -7.05 5.65 -28.93
N SER A 232 -7.00 6.70 -29.76
CA SER A 232 -8.01 7.76 -29.77
C SER A 232 -9.31 7.21 -30.36
N GLN A 233 -10.32 6.96 -29.53
CA GLN A 233 -11.60 6.45 -30.00
C GLN A 233 -12.42 7.59 -30.63
N GLU A 234 -13.24 7.25 -31.63
CA GLU A 234 -14.23 8.17 -32.18
C GLU A 234 -15.22 8.55 -31.08
N LEU A 235 -15.05 9.75 -30.54
CA LEU A 235 -15.90 10.30 -29.51
C LEU A 235 -17.30 10.56 -30.12
N ASN A 236 -18.26 9.68 -29.85
CA ASN A 236 -19.68 10.07 -29.97
C ASN A 236 -20.07 10.89 -28.74
N ASN A 237 -19.44 12.06 -28.57
CA ASN A 237 -19.89 13.02 -27.57
C ASN A 237 -21.19 13.63 -28.07
N SER A 238 -22.32 13.17 -27.53
CA SER A 238 -23.66 13.70 -27.82
C SER A 238 -23.76 15.22 -27.59
N HIS A 239 -22.85 15.80 -26.80
CA HIS A 239 -22.80 17.22 -26.44
C HIS A 239 -21.92 18.08 -27.36
N LEU A 240 -21.09 17.49 -28.23
CA LEU A 240 -20.24 18.24 -29.16
C LEU A 240 -20.74 18.04 -30.59
N CYS A 241 -20.75 19.13 -31.37
CA CYS A 241 -21.06 19.02 -32.79
C CYS A 241 -19.97 18.21 -33.50
N SER A 242 -20.37 17.04 -34.03
CA SER A 242 -19.49 16.14 -34.77
C SER A 242 -18.75 16.87 -35.90
N GLY A 243 -17.43 16.76 -35.94
CA GLY A 243 -16.56 17.40 -36.93
C GLY A 243 -16.22 18.87 -36.62
N SER A 244 -16.58 19.40 -35.45
CA SER A 244 -16.19 20.76 -35.05
C SER A 244 -14.70 20.85 -34.70
N LEU A 245 -14.09 22.03 -34.90
CA LEU A 245 -12.71 22.31 -34.50
C LEU A 245 -12.50 22.09 -32.99
N LEU A 246 -13.53 22.38 -32.19
CA LEU A 246 -13.50 22.18 -30.74
C LEU A 246 -13.45 20.70 -30.39
N GLU A 247 -14.26 19.87 -31.03
CA GLU A 247 -14.23 18.42 -30.83
C GLU A 247 -12.86 17.83 -31.20
N ASN A 248 -12.29 18.25 -32.33
CA ASN A 248 -10.94 17.83 -32.73
C ASN A 248 -9.90 18.24 -31.68
N ALA A 249 -9.98 19.47 -31.17
CA ALA A 249 -9.08 19.93 -30.11
C ALA A 249 -9.24 19.13 -28.81
N PHE A 250 -10.48 18.80 -28.41
CA PHE A 250 -10.73 17.93 -27.25
C PHE A 250 -10.17 16.53 -27.47
N ARG A 251 -10.37 15.95 -28.65
CA ARG A 251 -9.89 14.61 -29.01
C ARG A 251 -8.36 14.53 -28.99
N GLU A 252 -7.67 15.54 -29.54
CA GLU A 252 -6.21 15.61 -29.55
C GLU A 252 -5.61 15.88 -28.15
N LYS A 253 -6.32 16.62 -27.30
CA LYS A 253 -5.84 17.06 -25.98
C LYS A 253 -6.44 16.29 -24.81
N GLN A 254 -7.23 15.23 -25.05
CA GLN A 254 -7.72 14.34 -24.00
C GLN A 254 -6.55 13.63 -23.34
N ARG A 255 -6.50 13.65 -22.00
CA ARG A 255 -5.43 13.04 -21.22
C ARG A 255 -6.01 12.16 -20.12
N VAL A 256 -5.25 11.14 -19.73
CA VAL A 256 -5.56 10.33 -18.57
C VAL A 256 -5.32 11.15 -17.29
N SER A 257 -6.34 11.22 -16.42
CA SER A 257 -6.31 11.94 -15.15
C SER A 257 -6.11 11.02 -13.95
N SER A 258 -6.65 9.80 -14.01
CA SER A 258 -6.59 8.83 -12.90
C SER A 258 -6.40 7.40 -13.42
N VAL A 259 -5.67 6.59 -12.65
CA VAL A 259 -5.47 5.16 -12.86
C VAL A 259 -5.66 4.40 -11.56
N SER A 260 -6.31 3.24 -11.62
CA SER A 260 -6.54 2.35 -10.48
C SER A 260 -6.38 0.90 -10.90
N CYS A 261 -5.50 0.17 -10.22
CA CYS A 261 -5.24 -1.24 -10.46
C CYS A 261 -6.10 -2.11 -9.53
N GLY A 262 -6.82 -3.08 -10.11
CA GLY A 262 -7.58 -4.05 -9.34
C GLY A 262 -6.73 -5.21 -8.81
N PRO A 263 -7.33 -6.11 -8.03
CA PRO A 263 -6.62 -7.23 -7.41
C PRO A 263 -6.15 -8.26 -8.44
N TRP A 264 -5.07 -8.98 -8.12
CA TRP A 264 -4.58 -10.05 -8.99
C TRP A 264 -5.43 -11.31 -8.89
N LEU A 265 -5.98 -11.75 -10.03
CA LEU A 265 -6.53 -13.10 -10.18
C LEU A 265 -5.47 -14.01 -10.81
N VAL A 266 -5.14 -15.12 -10.14
CA VAL A 266 -4.16 -16.08 -10.64
C VAL A 266 -4.86 -17.29 -11.24
N SER A 267 -4.55 -17.57 -12.51
CA SER A 267 -5.04 -18.77 -13.19
C SER A 267 -4.14 -19.97 -12.84
N PRO A 268 -4.72 -21.11 -12.41
CA PRO A 268 -3.94 -22.30 -12.08
C PRO A 268 -3.23 -22.89 -13.31
N LEU A 269 -2.04 -23.47 -13.09
CA LEU A 269 -1.20 -24.07 -14.14
C LEU A 269 -1.97 -25.14 -14.94
N ALA A 270 -2.13 -24.93 -16.25
CA ALA A 270 -2.67 -25.95 -17.16
C ALA A 270 -1.69 -27.09 -17.46
N SER A 271 -0.38 -26.94 -17.15
CA SER A 271 0.64 -27.98 -17.36
C SER A 271 1.86 -27.79 -16.43
N PRO A 272 2.60 -28.86 -16.09
CA PRO A 272 3.77 -28.80 -15.21
C PRO A 272 5.00 -28.06 -15.79
N LYS A 273 4.91 -27.57 -17.03
CA LYS A 273 5.97 -26.78 -17.71
C LYS A 273 5.58 -25.30 -17.90
N ASN A 274 4.34 -24.91 -17.62
CA ASN A 274 3.90 -23.54 -17.84
C ASN A 274 4.13 -22.64 -16.62
N SER A 275 4.55 -21.42 -16.90
CA SER A 275 4.57 -20.28 -15.99
C SER A 275 3.19 -20.00 -15.40
N GLY A 276 3.12 -19.62 -14.13
CA GLY A 276 1.88 -19.12 -13.53
C GLY A 276 1.49 -17.80 -14.20
N CYS A 277 0.20 -17.60 -14.44
CA CYS A 277 -0.34 -16.41 -15.10
C CYS A 277 -1.25 -15.66 -14.13
N ALA A 278 -0.96 -14.38 -13.90
CA ALA A 278 -1.77 -13.48 -13.11
C ALA A 278 -2.39 -12.41 -14.01
N VAL A 279 -3.66 -12.11 -13.79
CA VAL A 279 -4.41 -11.09 -14.52
C VAL A 279 -4.95 -10.06 -13.53
N ALA A 280 -4.77 -8.78 -13.83
CA ALA A 280 -5.42 -7.68 -13.12
C ALA A 280 -6.06 -6.75 -14.15
N MET A 281 -7.16 -6.10 -13.76
CA MET A 281 -7.83 -5.08 -14.57
C MET A 281 -7.44 -3.69 -14.07
N LEU A 282 -6.95 -2.86 -14.99
CA LEU A 282 -6.74 -1.44 -14.80
C LEU A 282 -7.99 -0.68 -15.20
N ALA A 283 -8.36 0.30 -14.38
CA ALA A 283 -9.33 1.32 -14.70
C ALA A 283 -8.63 2.67 -14.92
N LEU A 284 -9.00 3.37 -15.98
CA LEU A 284 -8.42 4.66 -16.37
C LEU A 284 -9.53 5.68 -16.64
N VAL A 285 -9.37 6.90 -16.11
CA VAL A 285 -10.20 8.04 -16.53
C VAL A 285 -9.43 8.82 -17.60
N CYS A 286 -9.93 8.78 -18.83
CA CYS A 286 -9.40 9.57 -19.95
C CYS A 286 -10.39 10.68 -20.28
N GLY A 287 -10.03 11.94 -20.01
CA GLY A 287 -11.00 13.05 -20.06
C GLY A 287 -12.16 12.80 -19.10
N THR A 288 -13.35 12.53 -19.64
CA THR A 288 -14.57 12.22 -18.87
C THR A 288 -15.04 10.78 -19.07
N GLN A 289 -14.21 9.92 -19.66
CA GLN A 289 -14.56 8.55 -20.04
C GLN A 289 -13.75 7.53 -19.25
N LEU A 290 -14.39 6.41 -18.94
CA LEU A 290 -13.73 5.26 -18.33
C LEU A 290 -13.19 4.32 -19.40
N ARG A 291 -11.95 3.87 -19.23
CA ARG A 291 -11.34 2.79 -20.02
C ARG A 291 -10.88 1.67 -19.10
N LEU A 292 -11.02 0.43 -19.55
CA LEU A 292 -10.61 -0.77 -18.82
C LEU A 292 -9.59 -1.56 -19.65
N LEU A 293 -8.47 -1.93 -19.03
CA LEU A 293 -7.42 -2.72 -19.68
C LEU A 293 -7.01 -3.87 -18.77
N ASN A 294 -6.81 -5.05 -19.33
CA ASN A 294 -6.23 -6.15 -18.56
C ASN A 294 -4.70 -6.14 -18.69
N ILE A 295 -4.04 -6.26 -17.54
CA ILE A 295 -2.63 -6.62 -17.45
C ILE A 295 -2.58 -8.13 -17.25
N GLN A 296 -1.83 -8.80 -18.12
CA GLN A 296 -1.47 -10.20 -17.95
C GLN A 296 0.02 -10.30 -17.66
N VAL A 297 0.38 -10.91 -16.53
CA VAL A 297 1.76 -11.14 -16.12
C VAL A 297 2.00 -12.64 -16.00
N SER A 298 2.98 -13.17 -16.72
CA SER A 298 3.37 -14.57 -16.60
C SER A 298 4.71 -14.69 -15.88
N ILE A 299 4.81 -15.56 -14.88
CA ILE A 299 6.05 -15.81 -14.13
C ILE A 299 6.69 -17.09 -14.66
N GLY A 300 7.76 -16.96 -15.45
CA GLY A 300 8.47 -18.09 -16.06
C GLY A 300 9.94 -18.18 -15.66
N ASN A 301 10.49 -19.39 -15.67
CA ASN A 301 11.92 -19.61 -15.45
C ASN A 301 12.71 -19.14 -16.69
N SER A 302 13.69 -18.25 -16.53
CA SER A 302 14.61 -17.91 -17.62
C SER A 302 15.82 -18.82 -17.58
N SER A 303 16.08 -19.55 -18.66
CA SER A 303 17.22 -20.48 -18.79
C SER A 303 18.52 -19.77 -19.19
N VAL A 304 18.66 -18.47 -18.95
CA VAL A 304 19.78 -17.66 -19.42
C VAL A 304 20.50 -17.09 -18.18
N ASP A 305 21.71 -17.60 -17.97
CA ASP A 305 22.74 -17.23 -16.98
C ASP A 305 22.62 -17.73 -15.53
N GLU A 306 23.80 -17.94 -14.92
CA GLU A 306 24.09 -18.66 -13.65
C GLU A 306 23.58 -17.98 -12.35
N LEU A 307 22.68 -16.99 -12.45
CA LEU A 307 21.91 -16.46 -11.31
C LEU A 307 20.43 -16.81 -11.50
N PRO A 308 19.65 -17.04 -10.42
CA PRO A 308 18.21 -17.24 -10.52
C PRO A 308 17.52 -15.93 -10.92
N SER A 309 17.65 -15.56 -12.19
CA SER A 309 16.80 -14.59 -12.85
C SER A 309 15.59 -15.35 -13.36
N TYR A 310 14.40 -14.81 -13.16
CA TYR A 310 13.17 -15.31 -13.76
C TYR A 310 12.62 -14.23 -14.69
N ALA A 311 12.04 -14.66 -15.81
CA ALA A 311 11.41 -13.75 -16.75
C ALA A 311 10.00 -13.41 -16.24
N LEU A 312 9.66 -12.12 -16.36
CA LEU A 312 8.34 -11.61 -16.04
C LEU A 312 7.71 -10.94 -17.27
N PRO A 313 7.43 -11.70 -18.35
CA PRO A 313 6.72 -11.14 -19.50
C PRO A 313 5.35 -10.62 -19.05
N ALA A 314 5.09 -9.37 -19.40
CA ALA A 314 3.81 -8.71 -19.19
C ALA A 314 3.23 -8.30 -20.54
N ALA A 315 1.92 -8.37 -20.65
CA ALA A 315 1.18 -7.91 -21.83
C ALA A 315 -0.07 -7.14 -21.37
N PHE A 316 -0.42 -6.12 -22.15
CA PHE A 316 -1.70 -5.46 -22.02
C PHE A 316 -2.67 -6.03 -23.03
N LYS A 317 -3.92 -6.20 -22.61
CA LYS A 317 -5.05 -6.49 -23.48
C LYS A 317 -6.10 -5.43 -23.22
N GLU A 318 -6.24 -4.50 -24.16
CA GLU A 318 -7.31 -3.51 -24.10
C GLU A 318 -8.65 -4.21 -24.37
N HIS A 319 -9.61 -3.95 -23.48
CA HIS A 319 -10.98 -4.38 -23.72
C HIS A 319 -11.70 -3.24 -24.40
N HIS A 320 -11.99 -3.42 -25.69
CA HIS A 320 -12.88 -2.52 -26.40
C HIS A 320 -14.30 -2.78 -25.88
N TRP A 321 -14.65 -2.14 -24.78
CA TRP A 321 -16.05 -1.92 -24.45
C TRP A 321 -16.62 -1.18 -25.68
N SER A 322 -17.54 -1.81 -26.40
CA SER A 322 -18.39 -1.06 -27.33
C SER A 322 -19.16 -0.05 -26.48
N LEU A 323 -18.67 1.19 -26.39
CA LEU A 323 -19.23 2.32 -25.65
C LEU A 323 -20.70 2.67 -26.02
N SER A 324 -21.41 1.76 -26.70
CA SER A 324 -22.83 1.73 -26.94
C SER A 324 -23.68 1.40 -25.71
N SER A 325 -23.09 1.22 -24.52
CA SER A 325 -23.90 1.38 -23.32
C SER A 325 -24.16 2.88 -23.15
N GLU A 326 -25.26 3.36 -23.75
CA GLU A 326 -25.86 4.68 -23.50
C GLU A 326 -25.73 5.07 -22.00
N LYS A 327 -25.82 4.09 -21.09
CA LYS A 327 -25.77 4.27 -19.64
C LYS A 327 -24.49 4.87 -19.06
N LEU A 328 -23.32 4.79 -19.71
CA LEU A 328 -22.07 5.37 -19.19
C LEU A 328 -21.64 6.63 -19.95
N ALA A 329 -22.07 6.77 -21.21
CA ALA A 329 -21.74 7.91 -22.05
C ALA A 329 -22.34 9.23 -21.54
N PHE A 330 -23.42 9.18 -20.75
CA PHE A 330 -24.05 10.37 -20.17
C PHE A 330 -23.42 10.85 -18.85
N HIS A 331 -22.52 10.07 -18.25
CA HIS A 331 -21.94 10.43 -16.95
C HIS A 331 -20.62 11.16 -17.12
N ASN A 332 -20.52 12.30 -16.43
CA ASN A 332 -19.29 13.09 -16.38
C ASN A 332 -18.36 12.53 -15.29
N ILE A 333 -17.48 11.61 -15.68
CA ILE A 333 -16.51 10.97 -14.78
C ILE A 333 -15.40 11.97 -14.46
N THR A 334 -15.31 12.35 -13.19
CA THR A 334 -14.40 13.42 -12.72
C THR A 334 -13.72 13.08 -11.39
N GLY A 335 -14.19 12.05 -10.68
CA GLY A 335 -13.70 11.69 -9.36
C GLY A 335 -12.71 10.51 -9.35
N PRO A 336 -12.28 10.09 -8.15
CA PRO A 336 -11.35 8.99 -7.97
C PRO A 336 -11.95 7.63 -8.39
N LEU A 337 -11.05 6.66 -8.58
CA LEU A 337 -11.35 5.28 -8.95
C LEU A 337 -10.91 4.34 -7.83
N GLN A 338 -11.81 3.50 -7.32
CA GLN A 338 -11.47 2.52 -6.29
C GLN A 338 -12.04 1.14 -6.61
N TRP A 339 -11.19 0.11 -6.53
CA TRP A 339 -11.63 -1.28 -6.60
C TRP A 339 -12.09 -1.78 -5.22
N LEU A 340 -13.22 -2.48 -5.21
CA LEU A 340 -13.77 -3.19 -4.06
C LEU A 340 -13.75 -4.68 -4.37
N HIS A 341 -13.26 -5.47 -3.41
CA HIS A 341 -13.25 -6.91 -3.50
C HIS A 341 -13.32 -7.56 -2.11
N ASP A 342 -13.82 -8.77 -2.06
CA ASP A 342 -13.72 -9.67 -0.90
C ASP A 342 -12.32 -10.32 -0.83
N GLN A 343 -11.97 -10.95 0.29
CA GLN A 343 -10.67 -11.64 0.42
C GLN A 343 -10.51 -12.76 -0.61
N SER A 344 -11.60 -13.42 -0.98
CA SER A 344 -11.58 -14.51 -1.97
C SER A 344 -11.64 -14.03 -3.43
N CYS A 345 -11.75 -12.72 -3.66
CA CYS A 345 -11.90 -12.08 -4.98
C CYS A 345 -13.00 -12.71 -5.85
N THR A 346 -14.06 -13.21 -5.21
CA THR A 346 -15.24 -13.75 -5.90
C THR A 346 -16.17 -12.65 -6.38
N GLN A 347 -16.17 -11.51 -5.69
CA GLN A 347 -16.96 -10.34 -6.02
C GLN A 347 -16.03 -9.17 -6.26
N LEU A 348 -16.07 -8.62 -7.47
CA LEU A 348 -15.27 -7.48 -7.88
C LEU A 348 -16.18 -6.35 -8.29
N SER A 349 -15.98 -5.17 -7.74
CA SER A 349 -16.73 -3.97 -8.13
C SER A 349 -15.80 -2.77 -8.24
N LEU A 350 -15.94 -2.01 -9.31
CA LEU A 350 -15.25 -0.76 -9.51
C LEU A 350 -16.17 0.40 -9.13
N VAL A 351 -15.69 1.28 -8.27
CA VAL A 351 -16.36 2.52 -7.87
C VAL A 351 -15.72 3.67 -8.63
N VAL A 352 -16.56 4.48 -9.28
CA VAL A 352 -16.15 5.57 -10.15
C VAL A 352 -16.82 6.86 -9.71
N GLY A 353 -16.05 7.86 -9.29
CA GLY A 353 -16.59 9.18 -8.94
C GLY A 353 -17.10 9.94 -10.17
N ILE A 354 -18.32 10.46 -10.09
CA ILE A 354 -18.93 11.30 -11.13
C ILE A 354 -19.33 12.65 -10.55
N MET A 355 -19.69 13.59 -11.42
CA MET A 355 -20.34 14.82 -10.97
C MET A 355 -21.64 14.47 -10.23
N ALA A 356 -21.79 14.95 -8.98
CA ALA A 356 -22.96 14.73 -8.12
C ALA A 356 -23.22 13.29 -7.64
N GLY A 357 -22.19 12.43 -7.63
CA GLY A 357 -22.34 11.07 -7.09
C GLY A 357 -21.21 10.13 -7.44
N PHE A 358 -21.51 8.84 -7.45
CA PHE A 358 -20.61 7.81 -7.97
C PHE A 358 -21.38 6.72 -8.72
N ILE A 359 -20.65 5.92 -9.48
CA ILE A 359 -21.15 4.74 -10.17
C ILE A 359 -20.44 3.51 -9.62
N THR A 360 -21.18 2.43 -9.45
CA THR A 360 -20.62 1.10 -9.17
C THR A 360 -20.78 0.21 -10.38
N ILE A 361 -19.68 -0.41 -10.81
CA ILE A 361 -19.63 -1.36 -11.91
C ILE A 361 -19.23 -2.72 -11.33
N SER A 362 -20.19 -3.64 -11.23
CA SER A 362 -19.88 -5.00 -10.78
C SER A 362 -19.36 -5.83 -11.94
N VAL A 363 -18.16 -6.40 -11.75
CA VAL A 363 -17.41 -7.14 -12.77
C VAL A 363 -17.38 -8.62 -12.39
N PRO A 364 -18.01 -9.53 -13.17
CA PRO A 364 -17.90 -10.96 -12.95
C PRO A 364 -16.44 -11.43 -13.08
N PRO A 365 -15.97 -12.40 -12.27
CA PRO A 365 -14.58 -12.89 -12.33
C PRO A 365 -14.13 -13.40 -13.71
N ASN A 366 -15.02 -14.02 -14.48
CA ASN A 366 -14.69 -14.49 -15.84
C ASN A 366 -14.44 -13.34 -16.82
N THR A 367 -15.24 -12.27 -16.73
CA THR A 367 -15.06 -11.03 -17.48
C THR A 367 -13.79 -10.32 -17.04
N TYR A 368 -13.51 -10.30 -15.72
CA TYR A 368 -12.30 -9.75 -15.16
C TYR A 368 -11.04 -10.44 -15.71
N ASN A 369 -11.04 -11.78 -15.77
CA ASN A 369 -9.97 -12.58 -16.37
C ASN A 369 -9.86 -12.43 -17.90
N GLY A 370 -10.84 -11.79 -18.55
CA GLY A 370 -10.87 -11.62 -20.00
C GLY A 370 -11.22 -12.91 -20.77
N HIS A 371 -11.85 -13.88 -20.11
CA HIS A 371 -12.36 -15.11 -20.72
C HIS A 371 -13.71 -14.89 -21.41
N ASP A 372 -14.60 -14.11 -20.79
CA ASP A 372 -15.90 -13.74 -21.37
C ASP A 372 -15.84 -12.31 -21.92
N ALA A 373 -15.96 -12.18 -23.24
CA ALA A 373 -16.02 -10.88 -23.93
C ALA A 373 -17.42 -10.24 -23.88
N ASN A 374 -18.36 -10.81 -23.12
CA ASN A 374 -19.72 -10.29 -23.02
C ASN A 374 -19.82 -9.22 -21.91
N PHE A 375 -19.36 -8.02 -22.24
CA PHE A 375 -19.37 -6.85 -21.35
C PHE A 375 -20.76 -6.22 -21.18
N ASP A 376 -21.77 -6.62 -21.97
CA ASP A 376 -23.17 -6.22 -21.77
C ASP A 376 -23.77 -6.79 -20.46
N ALA A 377 -23.10 -7.77 -19.84
CA ALA A 377 -23.47 -8.34 -18.56
C ALA A 377 -23.01 -7.54 -17.33
N LEU A 378 -22.24 -6.45 -17.52
CA LEU A 378 -21.78 -5.61 -16.42
C LEU A 378 -22.94 -4.82 -15.79
N ALA A 379 -23.15 -5.01 -14.50
CA ALA A 379 -24.17 -4.28 -13.76
C ALA A 379 -23.63 -2.90 -13.36
N VAL A 380 -24.13 -1.86 -14.03
CA VAL A 380 -23.83 -0.45 -13.73
C VAL A 380 -24.97 0.14 -12.89
N ARG A 381 -24.64 0.75 -11.76
CA ARG A 381 -25.61 1.47 -10.91
C ARG A 381 -25.09 2.85 -10.53
N GLU A 382 -25.97 3.84 -10.59
CA GLU A 382 -25.69 5.23 -10.18
C GLU A 382 -26.14 5.45 -8.74
N TRP A 383 -25.30 6.16 -7.99
CA TRP A 383 -25.50 6.56 -6.61
C TRP A 383 -25.46 8.08 -6.50
N PRO A 384 -26.60 8.76 -6.66
CA PRO A 384 -26.67 10.20 -6.50
C PRO A 384 -26.45 10.59 -5.04
N ILE A 385 -25.68 11.65 -4.83
CA ILE A 385 -25.48 12.23 -3.51
C ILE A 385 -26.45 13.40 -3.33
N TYR A 386 -27.09 13.46 -2.17
CA TYR A 386 -28.04 14.51 -1.82
C TYR A 386 -27.51 15.36 -0.67
N ASN A 387 -27.87 16.64 -0.68
CA ASN A 387 -27.58 17.51 0.45
C ASN A 387 -28.34 17.00 1.70
N PRO A 388 -27.74 17.09 2.90
CA PRO A 388 -28.45 16.77 4.13
C PRO A 388 -29.66 17.70 4.26
N GLY A 389 -30.82 17.15 4.57
CA GLY A 389 -32.05 17.93 4.71
C GLY A 389 -31.96 18.89 5.90
N THR A 390 -32.16 20.19 5.67
CA THR A 390 -32.41 21.19 6.72
C THR A 390 -33.90 21.29 7.02
N GLU A 391 -34.28 21.81 8.20
CA GLU A 391 -35.70 22.00 8.58
C GLU A 391 -36.50 22.78 7.52
N GLU A 392 -35.84 23.70 6.80
CA GLU A 392 -36.43 24.51 5.72
C GLU A 392 -36.56 23.76 4.37
N ASN A 393 -35.72 22.74 4.09
CA ASN A 393 -35.64 22.05 2.80
C ASN A 393 -36.14 20.59 2.80
N THR A 394 -36.82 20.14 3.86
CA THR A 394 -37.38 18.78 3.97
C THR A 394 -38.30 18.32 2.82
N ARG A 395 -38.73 19.24 1.93
CA ARG A 395 -39.58 18.93 0.76
C ARG A 395 -38.83 18.68 -0.56
N TYR A 396 -37.54 19.01 -0.65
CA TYR A 396 -36.77 18.88 -1.89
C TYR A 396 -35.47 18.10 -1.66
N ASN A 397 -35.34 16.93 -2.27
CA ASN A 397 -34.08 16.18 -2.34
C ASN A 397 -33.12 16.86 -3.32
N GLU A 398 -32.48 17.93 -2.88
CA GLU A 398 -31.50 18.65 -3.68
C GLU A 398 -30.24 17.79 -3.88
N ARG A 399 -29.82 17.62 -5.13
CA ARG A 399 -28.58 16.92 -5.47
C ARG A 399 -27.38 17.75 -4.99
N HIS A 400 -26.40 17.09 -4.41
CA HIS A 400 -25.13 17.70 -4.09
C HIS A 400 -24.27 17.77 -5.36
N TRP A 401 -24.04 18.97 -5.88
CA TRP A 401 -23.37 19.18 -7.17
C TRP A 401 -21.85 19.37 -7.06
N GLU A 402 -21.20 18.52 -6.26
CA GLU A 402 -19.74 18.50 -6.18
C GLU A 402 -19.18 17.10 -6.46
N PRO A 403 -18.00 17.00 -7.10
CA PRO A 403 -17.35 15.72 -7.30
C PRO A 403 -16.79 15.18 -5.99
N ILE A 404 -16.64 13.86 -5.95
CA ILE A 404 -15.92 13.18 -4.87
C ILE A 404 -14.44 13.57 -4.93
N SER A 405 -13.90 14.05 -3.82
CA SER A 405 -12.51 14.48 -3.69
C SER A 405 -11.62 13.43 -3.01
N ALA A 406 -12.22 12.47 -2.31
CA ALA A 406 -11.50 11.44 -1.57
C ALA A 406 -12.30 10.14 -1.52
N MET A 407 -11.62 9.01 -1.67
CA MET A 407 -12.22 7.68 -1.62
C MET A 407 -11.22 6.69 -1.04
N ALA A 408 -11.66 5.87 -0.10
CA ALA A 408 -10.85 4.79 0.47
C ALA A 408 -11.71 3.56 0.69
N SER A 409 -11.11 2.38 0.53
CA SER A 409 -11.72 1.13 0.96
C SER A 409 -10.90 0.47 2.06
N TYR A 410 -11.55 -0.35 2.87
CA TYR A 410 -10.87 -1.25 3.80
C TYR A 410 -11.66 -2.56 3.91
N VAL A 411 -10.93 -3.65 4.16
CA VAL A 411 -11.54 -4.97 4.36
C VAL A 411 -11.55 -5.24 5.86
N ASP A 412 -12.74 -5.45 6.40
CA ASP A 412 -12.89 -5.92 7.77
C ASP A 412 -12.55 -7.42 7.82
N GLU A 413 -11.37 -7.73 8.35
CA GLU A 413 -10.87 -9.10 8.49
C GLU A 413 -11.79 -10.01 9.32
N GLN A 414 -12.58 -9.46 10.25
CA GLN A 414 -13.43 -10.28 11.12
C GLN A 414 -14.68 -10.78 10.40
N ASN A 415 -15.26 -9.93 9.57
CA ASN A 415 -16.53 -10.20 8.87
C ASN A 415 -16.33 -10.55 7.39
N ASP A 416 -15.11 -10.42 6.87
CA ASP A 416 -14.78 -10.52 5.45
C ASP A 416 -15.68 -9.62 4.59
N THR A 417 -15.82 -8.37 5.03
CA THR A 417 -16.64 -7.34 4.38
C THR A 417 -15.77 -6.19 3.93
N CYS A 418 -15.88 -5.80 2.66
CA CYS A 418 -15.22 -4.63 2.11
C CYS A 418 -16.12 -3.39 2.30
N ASN A 419 -15.61 -2.38 2.99
CA ASN A 419 -16.28 -1.11 3.21
C ASN A 419 -15.67 -0.01 2.35
N LEU A 420 -16.53 0.87 1.84
CA LEU A 420 -16.18 2.05 1.07
C LEU A 420 -16.49 3.29 1.90
N CYS A 421 -15.50 4.18 2.02
CA CYS A 421 -15.67 5.53 2.54
C CYS A 421 -15.40 6.56 1.44
N LEU A 422 -16.20 7.62 1.39
CA LEU A 422 -16.03 8.72 0.45
C LEU A 422 -16.23 10.09 1.10
N GLY A 423 -15.60 11.10 0.53
CA GLY A 423 -15.67 12.49 0.96
C GLY A 423 -15.73 13.46 -0.22
N THR A 424 -16.44 14.58 -0.04
CA THR A 424 -16.48 15.70 -1.00
C THR A 424 -15.83 16.95 -0.43
N LEU A 425 -15.44 17.89 -1.31
CA LEU A 425 -15.01 19.22 -0.87
C LEU A 425 -16.15 19.99 -0.19
N GLY A 426 -17.39 19.67 -0.51
CA GLY A 426 -18.60 20.25 0.09
C GLY A 426 -18.91 19.70 1.48
N GLY A 427 -17.99 18.93 2.07
CA GLY A 427 -18.11 18.42 3.42
C GLY A 427 -19.12 17.29 3.57
N ILE A 428 -19.49 16.60 2.48
CA ILE A 428 -20.28 15.38 2.58
C ILE A 428 -19.35 14.20 2.81
N GLY A 429 -19.68 13.39 3.81
CA GLY A 429 -19.02 12.10 4.09
C GLY A 429 -20.04 10.98 4.05
N LEU A 430 -19.75 9.91 3.31
CA LEU A 430 -20.60 8.72 3.22
C LEU A 430 -19.78 7.45 3.40
N THR A 431 -20.42 6.41 3.92
CA THR A 431 -19.88 5.07 4.04
C THR A 431 -20.92 4.04 3.63
N THR A 432 -20.46 2.91 3.09
CA THR A 432 -21.32 1.81 2.65
C THR A 432 -20.50 0.53 2.54
N GLU A 433 -21.16 -0.61 2.69
CA GLU A 433 -20.57 -1.93 2.51
C GLU A 433 -20.74 -2.41 1.06
N MET A 434 -19.78 -3.15 0.52
CA MET A 434 -19.86 -3.73 -0.83
C MET A 434 -21.15 -4.55 -1.04
N ARG A 435 -21.61 -5.29 -0.04
CA ARG A 435 -22.86 -6.09 -0.12
C ARG A 435 -24.10 -5.20 -0.18
N GLN A 436 -24.09 -4.09 0.55
CA GLN A 436 -25.18 -3.10 0.56
C GLN A 436 -25.30 -2.40 -0.80
N LEU A 437 -24.17 -2.09 -1.45
CA LEU A 437 -24.14 -1.55 -2.81
C LEU A 437 -24.79 -2.51 -3.83
N GLN A 438 -24.61 -3.82 -3.67
CA GLN A 438 -25.24 -4.81 -4.55
C GLN A 438 -26.76 -4.90 -4.32
N ASN A 439 -27.20 -4.72 -3.08
CA ASN A 439 -28.62 -4.76 -2.72
C ASN A 439 -29.37 -3.46 -3.04
N GLY A 440 -28.66 -2.35 -3.22
CA GLY A 440 -29.27 -1.04 -3.45
C GLY A 440 -29.69 -0.35 -2.15
N ASP A 441 -29.02 -0.66 -1.04
CA ASP A 441 -29.33 -0.10 0.27
C ASP A 441 -28.87 1.37 0.40
N GLN A 442 -29.43 2.11 1.35
CA GLN A 442 -29.10 3.53 1.53
C GLN A 442 -27.67 3.74 2.03
N LEU A 443 -27.04 4.81 1.53
CA LEU A 443 -25.72 5.26 1.98
C LEU A 443 -25.78 5.77 3.42
N GLN A 444 -24.81 5.39 4.23
CA GLN A 444 -24.77 5.73 5.65
C GLN A 444 -23.84 6.91 5.90
N ARG A 445 -24.14 7.70 6.94
CA ARG A 445 -23.24 8.73 7.45
C ARG A 445 -22.15 8.05 8.30
N PRO A 446 -20.86 8.24 7.98
CA PRO A 446 -19.78 7.58 8.71
C PRO A 446 -19.63 8.17 10.11
N ARG A 447 -19.06 7.38 11.03
CA ARG A 447 -18.83 7.83 12.40
C ARG A 447 -17.93 9.06 12.42
N TRP A 448 -16.82 9.09 11.70
CA TRP A 448 -15.91 10.25 11.72
C TRP A 448 -16.56 11.59 11.37
N LYS A 449 -17.73 11.60 10.72
CA LYS A 449 -18.39 12.84 10.32
C LYS A 449 -18.78 13.71 11.52
N HIS A 450 -19.22 13.14 12.64
CA HIS A 450 -19.55 13.94 13.83
C HIS A 450 -18.33 14.71 14.35
N ILE A 451 -17.15 14.10 14.33
CA ILE A 451 -15.90 14.72 14.79
C ILE A 451 -15.53 15.92 13.92
N ILE A 452 -15.71 15.79 12.61
CA ILE A 452 -15.47 16.89 11.67
C ILE A 452 -16.47 18.02 11.91
N ASP A 453 -17.73 17.69 12.20
CA ASP A 453 -18.77 18.67 12.50
C ASP A 453 -18.49 19.39 13.82
N ASP A 454 -18.06 18.68 14.87
CA ASP A 454 -17.62 19.30 16.13
C ASP A 454 -16.43 20.26 15.88
N CYS A 455 -15.48 19.87 15.02
CA CYS A 455 -14.36 20.75 14.63
C CYS A 455 -14.79 21.97 13.81
N GLN A 456 -15.85 21.82 13.01
CA GLN A 456 -16.46 22.89 12.22
C GLN A 456 -17.20 23.87 13.12
N GLU A 457 -18.04 23.37 14.02
CA GLU A 457 -18.79 24.16 15.00
C GLU A 457 -17.84 24.97 15.89
N GLN A 458 -16.75 24.37 16.35
CA GLN A 458 -15.74 25.10 17.12
C GLN A 458 -15.11 26.24 16.30
N PHE A 459 -14.77 25.99 15.03
CA PHE A 459 -14.23 27.01 14.14
C PHE A 459 -15.23 28.13 13.84
N ASP A 460 -16.51 27.77 13.70
CA ASP A 460 -17.63 28.69 13.54
C ASP A 460 -17.79 29.62 14.74
N LEU A 461 -17.73 29.05 15.96
CA LEU A 461 -17.79 29.79 17.22
C LEU A 461 -16.56 30.68 17.44
N ASP A 462 -15.37 30.18 17.12
CA ASP A 462 -14.11 30.91 17.30
C ASP A 462 -14.03 32.16 16.40
N LEU A 463 -14.68 32.12 15.24
CA LEU A 463 -14.67 33.19 14.24
C LEU A 463 -16.01 33.94 14.12
N ASP A 464 -17.00 33.61 14.96
CA ASP A 464 -18.34 34.21 14.96
C ASP A 464 -19.01 34.19 13.58
N LEU A 465 -18.97 33.03 12.91
CA LEU A 465 -19.45 32.85 11.53
C LEU A 465 -20.96 32.52 11.46
N GLY A 466 -21.61 32.24 12.58
CA GLY A 466 -23.07 32.06 12.66
C GLY A 466 -23.61 30.88 11.85
N GLY A 467 -22.84 29.80 11.74
CA GLY A 467 -23.13 28.61 10.94
C GLY A 467 -22.61 28.66 9.50
N ASN A 468 -21.99 29.77 9.08
CA ASN A 468 -21.47 29.95 7.72
C ASN A 468 -20.04 29.43 7.59
N SER A 469 -19.87 28.14 7.90
CA SER A 469 -18.60 27.43 7.80
C SER A 469 -18.76 26.10 7.06
N ILE A 470 -17.66 25.60 6.51
CA ILE A 470 -17.62 24.31 5.81
C ILE A 470 -16.29 23.60 6.07
N SER A 471 -16.39 22.29 6.30
CA SER A 471 -15.24 21.39 6.37
C SER A 471 -15.03 20.66 5.06
N ARG A 472 -13.98 21.03 4.31
CA ARG A 472 -13.66 20.41 3.01
C ARG A 472 -12.79 19.17 3.18
N ILE A 473 -13.20 18.03 2.64
CA ILE A 473 -12.45 16.77 2.74
C ILE A 473 -11.48 16.67 1.55
N TRP A 474 -10.19 16.55 1.82
CA TRP A 474 -9.13 16.52 0.81
C TRP A 474 -8.54 15.14 0.58
N GLY A 475 -8.75 14.19 1.49
CA GLY A 475 -8.19 12.85 1.36
C GLY A 475 -8.73 11.88 2.39
N LEU A 476 -8.76 10.60 2.01
CA LEU A 476 -9.14 9.48 2.86
C LEU A 476 -8.12 8.36 2.67
N SER A 477 -7.67 7.74 3.76
CA SER A 477 -6.84 6.55 3.66
C SER A 477 -7.11 5.62 4.83
N SER A 478 -6.90 4.32 4.65
CA SER A 478 -7.23 3.32 5.65
C SER A 478 -6.01 2.49 6.03
N TYR A 479 -5.94 2.12 7.31
CA TYR A 479 -4.96 1.18 7.85
C TYR A 479 -5.57 0.44 9.03
N ARG A 480 -5.57 -0.90 8.97
CA ARG A 480 -6.08 -1.77 10.06
C ARG A 480 -7.46 -1.35 10.60
N ASN A 481 -8.44 -1.22 9.71
CA ASN A 481 -9.81 -0.79 10.03
C ASN A 481 -9.94 0.59 10.69
N VAL A 482 -8.90 1.43 10.57
CA VAL A 482 -8.92 2.84 10.92
C VAL A 482 -8.81 3.65 9.65
N THR A 483 -9.73 4.58 9.47
CA THR A 483 -9.70 5.55 8.39
C THR A 483 -9.14 6.86 8.93
N ALA A 484 -8.13 7.40 8.25
CA ALA A 484 -7.62 8.75 8.41
C ALA A 484 -8.31 9.67 7.40
N ILE A 485 -8.77 10.83 7.88
CA ILE A 485 -9.50 11.81 7.10
C ILE A 485 -8.77 13.14 7.18
N LEU A 486 -8.32 13.65 6.04
CA LEU A 486 -7.70 14.96 5.91
C LEU A 486 -8.75 15.99 5.51
N PHE A 487 -8.94 17.04 6.30
CA PHE A 487 -9.86 18.11 5.99
C PHE A 487 -9.35 19.49 6.38
N THR A 488 -9.96 20.53 5.81
CA THR A 488 -9.73 21.95 6.14
C THR A 488 -11.05 22.63 6.46
N ARG A 489 -11.00 23.72 7.24
CA ARG A 489 -12.17 24.49 7.66
C ARG A 489 -12.13 25.88 7.03
N HIS A 490 -13.27 26.35 6.54
CA HIS A 490 -13.38 27.58 5.78
C HIS A 490 -14.70 28.30 6.05
N PRO A 491 -14.74 29.64 6.03
CA PRO A 491 -16.00 30.37 5.97
C PRO A 491 -16.67 30.19 4.60
N THR A 492 -18.00 30.29 4.54
CA THR A 492 -18.79 30.13 3.30
C THR A 492 -19.41 31.43 2.79
N ASP A 493 -19.59 32.43 3.65
CA ASP A 493 -20.26 33.70 3.34
C ASP A 493 -19.31 34.89 3.12
N MET A 494 -18.01 34.65 3.21
CA MET A 494 -16.98 35.70 3.04
C MET A 494 -15.72 35.18 2.34
N LEU A 495 -14.91 36.12 1.84
CA LEU A 495 -13.59 35.81 1.31
C LEU A 495 -12.60 35.60 2.46
N GLU A 496 -12.00 34.42 2.50
CA GLU A 496 -10.96 34.09 3.46
C GLU A 496 -9.60 34.62 2.98
N TYR A 497 -9.07 35.64 3.65
CA TYR A 497 -7.71 36.12 3.42
C TYR A 497 -6.74 35.34 4.30
N ARG A 498 -6.02 34.39 3.71
CA ARG A 498 -5.00 33.60 4.41
C ARG A 498 -3.60 34.00 3.95
N VAL A 499 -2.68 34.07 4.90
CA VAL A 499 -1.24 33.95 4.61
C VAL A 499 -0.80 32.51 4.84
N ALA A 500 0.32 32.10 4.25
CA ALA A 500 0.81 30.71 4.34
C ALA A 500 1.08 30.21 5.77
N SER A 501 1.23 31.12 6.75
CA SER A 501 1.33 30.75 8.18
C SER A 501 -0.01 30.34 8.80
N ASP A 502 -1.12 30.76 8.21
CA ASP A 502 -2.47 30.52 8.71
C ASP A 502 -3.06 29.24 8.11
N ASP A 503 -2.37 28.63 7.15
CA ASP A 503 -2.76 27.35 6.55
C ASP A 503 -2.77 26.25 7.61
N LYS A 504 -3.95 25.69 7.83
CA LYS A 504 -4.22 24.64 8.81
C LYS A 504 -5.05 23.55 8.17
N SER A 505 -4.55 22.33 8.28
CA SER A 505 -5.28 21.11 7.96
C SER A 505 -5.39 20.25 9.21
N THR A 506 -6.43 19.45 9.30
CA THR A 506 -6.64 18.54 10.43
C THR A 506 -6.81 17.12 9.91
N ILE A 507 -6.16 16.17 10.59
CA ILE A 507 -6.36 14.75 10.37
C ILE A 507 -7.18 14.19 11.52
N VAL A 508 -8.30 13.56 11.19
CA VAL A 508 -9.13 12.80 12.15
C VAL A 508 -8.96 11.32 11.85
N PHE A 509 -8.99 10.51 12.90
CA PHE A 509 -8.92 9.06 12.81
C PHE A 509 -10.17 8.44 13.41
N SER A 510 -10.80 7.52 12.70
CA SER A 510 -11.97 6.80 13.18
C SER A 510 -11.93 5.33 12.77
N SER A 511 -12.52 4.48 13.59
CA SER A 511 -12.85 3.12 13.22
C SER A 511 -14.36 2.97 13.21
N GLU A 512 -14.89 2.35 12.17
CA GLU A 512 -16.33 2.07 12.09
C GLU A 512 -16.73 0.86 12.96
N LEU A 513 -15.76 0.10 13.49
CA LEU A 513 -15.98 -0.99 14.45
C LEU A 513 -16.31 -0.44 15.86
N GLU A 514 -17.22 -1.08 16.58
CA GLU A 514 -17.71 -0.67 17.91
C GLU A 514 -16.60 -0.59 18.99
N HIS A 515 -15.52 -1.36 18.83
CA HIS A 515 -14.38 -1.31 19.74
C HIS A 515 -13.37 -0.28 19.21
N GLY A 516 -13.53 0.97 19.65
CA GLY A 516 -12.61 2.05 19.28
C GLY A 516 -11.16 1.64 19.55
N PRO A 517 -10.27 1.64 18.55
CA PRO A 517 -8.91 1.18 18.75
C PRO A 517 -8.22 2.14 19.73
N ALA A 518 -7.71 1.57 20.83
CA ALA A 518 -6.72 2.26 21.63
C ALA A 518 -5.51 2.56 20.74
N THR A 519 -4.77 3.64 21.02
CA THR A 519 -3.52 3.98 20.31
C THR A 519 -2.56 2.79 20.26
N SER A 520 -2.62 1.91 21.26
CA SER A 520 -1.91 0.64 21.28
C SER A 520 -2.28 -0.31 20.14
N PHE A 521 -3.47 -0.30 19.53
CA PHE A 521 -3.82 -1.25 18.45
C PHE A 521 -3.21 -0.88 17.09
N LEU A 522 -3.10 0.42 16.82
CA LEU A 522 -2.44 0.93 15.61
C LEU A 522 -0.91 0.80 15.67
N PHE A 523 -0.35 0.88 16.88
CA PHE A 523 1.09 0.94 17.11
C PHE A 523 1.67 -0.27 17.84
N ALA A 524 0.83 -1.22 18.28
CA ALA A 524 1.29 -2.50 18.79
C ALA A 524 1.21 -3.59 17.71
N PRO A 525 2.11 -4.57 17.81
CA PRO A 525 2.00 -5.78 17.03
C PRO A 525 0.71 -6.54 17.35
N GLN A 526 0.07 -7.08 16.29
CA GLN A 526 -1.04 -8.03 16.35
C GLN A 526 -0.66 -9.15 17.33
N ILE A 527 -1.17 -9.08 18.54
CA ILE A 527 -1.33 -10.24 19.40
C ILE A 527 -2.78 -10.63 19.17
N SER A 528 -3.02 -11.56 18.27
CA SER A 528 -4.36 -12.13 18.11
C SER A 528 -4.76 -12.70 19.48
N ASN A 529 -5.74 -12.07 20.12
CA ASN A 529 -6.20 -12.44 21.46
C ASN A 529 -6.89 -13.84 21.50
N GLY A 530 -6.93 -14.56 20.38
CA GLY A 530 -7.24 -15.98 20.34
C GLY A 530 -6.00 -16.79 20.69
N GLU A 531 -5.88 -17.24 21.94
CA GLU A 531 -4.79 -18.11 22.41
C GLU A 531 -4.53 -19.33 21.49
N SER A 532 -5.54 -19.78 20.74
CA SER A 532 -5.44 -20.91 19.82
C SER A 532 -4.68 -20.60 18.51
N LEU A 533 -4.88 -19.44 17.89
CA LEU A 533 -4.30 -19.12 16.57
C LEU A 533 -2.81 -18.78 16.70
N VAL A 534 -2.45 -18.05 17.77
CA VAL A 534 -1.05 -17.78 18.14
C VAL A 534 -0.29 -19.07 18.44
N HIS A 535 -0.94 -20.05 19.06
CA HIS A 535 -0.33 -21.34 19.37
C HIS A 535 -0.02 -22.13 18.09
N VAL A 536 -0.98 -22.21 17.16
CA VAL A 536 -0.81 -22.87 15.85
C VAL A 536 0.29 -22.21 15.02
N GLN A 537 0.30 -20.88 14.97
CA GLN A 537 1.32 -20.09 14.28
C GLN A 537 2.72 -20.26 14.87
N ARG A 538 2.81 -20.26 16.21
CA ARG A 538 4.03 -20.53 16.95
C ARG A 538 4.56 -21.94 16.69
N GLU A 539 3.69 -22.95 16.69
CA GLU A 539 4.06 -24.33 16.41
C GLU A 539 4.52 -24.54 14.96
N SER A 540 3.87 -23.88 14.00
CA SER A 540 4.31 -23.86 12.60
C SER A 540 5.72 -23.28 12.46
N ALA A 541 5.99 -22.18 13.16
CA ALA A 541 7.30 -21.56 13.17
C ALA A 541 8.37 -22.44 13.87
N LEU A 542 8.04 -23.07 15.00
CA LEU A 542 8.94 -24.01 15.68
C LEU A 542 9.27 -25.24 14.81
N ASN A 543 8.28 -25.81 14.12
CA ASN A 543 8.48 -26.95 13.21
C ASN A 543 9.46 -26.61 12.08
N PHE A 544 9.50 -25.36 11.64
CA PHE A 544 10.39 -24.94 10.58
C PHE A 544 11.82 -24.68 11.02
N VAL A 545 12.00 -24.07 12.20
CA VAL A 545 13.36 -23.77 12.73
C VAL A 545 14.08 -25.05 13.16
N LEU A 546 13.32 -26.04 13.62
CA LEU A 546 13.89 -27.33 14.01
C LEU A 546 14.24 -28.15 12.74
N PRO A 547 15.50 -28.58 12.56
CA PRO A 547 15.92 -29.32 11.38
C PRO A 547 15.13 -30.62 11.22
N GLY A 548 14.58 -30.85 10.02
CA GLY A 548 13.78 -32.03 9.65
C GLY A 548 14.46 -33.38 9.88
N ASP A 549 13.74 -34.49 9.68
CA ASP A 549 14.29 -35.83 9.88
C ASP A 549 15.56 -36.11 9.05
N ASP A 550 15.74 -35.42 7.91
CA ASP A 550 16.94 -35.52 7.05
C ASP A 550 17.85 -34.27 7.07
N GLY A 551 17.55 -33.26 7.90
CA GLY A 551 18.29 -31.99 7.94
C GLY A 551 19.46 -31.99 8.91
N ASP A 552 20.65 -31.61 8.45
CA ASP A 552 21.82 -31.38 9.29
C ASP A 552 21.77 -30.00 9.97
N VAL A 553 22.33 -29.90 11.18
CA VAL A 553 22.52 -28.62 11.86
C VAL A 553 23.74 -27.93 11.23
N GLU A 554 23.53 -26.78 10.60
CA GLU A 554 24.63 -25.99 10.04
C GLU A 554 25.69 -25.66 11.11
N PRO A 555 26.99 -25.71 10.77
CA PRO A 555 28.08 -25.50 11.72
C PRO A 555 28.22 -24.05 12.20
N ASP A 556 27.44 -23.13 11.63
CA ASP A 556 27.45 -21.72 12.00
C ASP A 556 26.92 -21.49 13.44
N LYS A 557 27.62 -20.62 14.18
CA LYS A 557 27.38 -20.37 15.61
C LYS A 557 26.01 -19.75 15.86
N GLU A 558 25.60 -18.81 15.01
CA GLU A 558 24.32 -18.11 15.13
C GLU A 558 23.15 -19.07 14.90
N SER A 559 23.31 -19.95 13.92
CA SER A 559 22.39 -21.04 13.59
C SER A 559 22.18 -22.02 14.76
N GLN A 560 23.27 -22.40 15.43
CA GLN A 560 23.22 -23.31 16.58
C GLN A 560 22.51 -22.69 17.80
N GLN A 561 22.75 -21.40 18.06
CA GLN A 561 22.04 -20.64 19.10
C GLN A 561 20.53 -20.56 18.80
N LEU A 562 20.19 -20.32 17.54
CA LEU A 562 18.82 -20.21 17.06
C LEU A 562 18.03 -21.51 17.27
N VAL A 563 18.63 -22.64 16.88
CA VAL A 563 18.06 -23.98 17.05
C VAL A 563 17.91 -24.32 18.54
N TYR A 564 18.92 -24.01 19.36
CA TYR A 564 18.85 -24.23 20.80
C TYR A 564 17.70 -23.45 21.46
N VAL A 565 17.51 -22.20 21.06
CA VAL A 565 16.44 -21.34 21.59
C VAL A 565 15.07 -21.80 21.12
N ALA A 566 14.93 -22.26 19.87
CA ALA A 566 13.72 -22.90 19.38
C ALA A 566 13.36 -24.16 20.18
N ILE A 567 14.34 -25.02 20.45
CA ILE A 567 14.16 -26.22 21.30
C ILE A 567 13.65 -25.82 22.70
N CYS A 568 14.27 -24.81 23.32
CA CYS A 568 13.86 -24.33 24.64
C CYS A 568 12.41 -23.82 24.65
N CYS A 569 12.00 -23.15 23.57
CA CYS A 569 10.64 -22.62 23.42
C CYS A 569 9.60 -23.68 23.07
N THR A 570 10.00 -24.76 22.41
CA THR A 570 9.19 -25.97 22.23
C THR A 570 8.93 -26.65 23.56
N ILE A 571 9.98 -26.89 24.37
CA ILE A 571 9.88 -27.55 25.69
C ILE A 571 8.99 -26.75 26.65
N THR A 572 9.09 -25.42 26.64
CA THR A 572 8.38 -24.56 27.61
C THR A 572 6.94 -24.22 27.21
N GLY A 573 6.55 -24.37 25.93
CA GLY A 573 5.29 -23.80 25.43
C GLY A 573 4.43 -24.68 24.51
N SER A 574 4.94 -25.80 23.99
CA SER A 574 4.15 -26.69 23.11
C SER A 574 3.68 -27.94 23.84
N LYS A 575 2.45 -28.37 23.53
CA LYS A 575 1.88 -29.67 23.96
C LYS A 575 1.90 -30.71 22.85
N ASN A 576 2.43 -30.36 21.67
CA ASN A 576 2.40 -31.18 20.48
C ASN A 576 3.50 -32.24 20.53
N LYS A 577 3.10 -33.51 20.52
CA LYS A 577 4.02 -34.66 20.65
C LYS A 577 4.98 -34.76 19.47
N SER A 578 4.57 -34.42 18.25
CA SER A 578 5.46 -34.48 17.07
C SER A 578 6.58 -33.44 17.18
N LEU A 579 6.24 -32.22 17.58
CA LEU A 579 7.20 -31.12 17.77
C LEU A 579 8.21 -31.44 18.89
N LEU A 580 7.77 -32.06 19.99
CA LEU A 580 8.66 -32.50 21.08
C LEU A 580 9.61 -33.62 20.64
N THR A 581 9.14 -34.58 19.83
CA THR A 581 10.01 -35.62 19.27
C THR A 581 11.03 -35.04 18.30
N HIS A 582 10.63 -34.03 17.52
CA HIS A 582 11.49 -33.34 16.58
C HIS A 582 12.56 -32.51 17.29
N ALA A 583 12.17 -31.75 18.32
CA ALA A 583 13.07 -31.00 19.17
C ALA A 583 14.11 -31.91 19.85
N ARG A 584 13.72 -33.11 20.29
CA ARG A 584 14.65 -34.10 20.85
C ARG A 584 15.69 -34.57 19.84
N LYS A 585 15.28 -34.92 18.62
CA LYS A 585 16.22 -35.33 17.55
C LYS A 585 17.17 -34.19 17.18
N SER A 586 16.67 -32.96 17.06
CA SER A 586 17.50 -31.77 16.80
C SER A 586 18.51 -31.52 17.92
N LEU A 587 18.13 -31.80 19.17
CA LEU A 587 18.98 -31.66 20.34
C LEU A 587 20.09 -32.72 20.38
N GLU A 588 19.77 -33.98 20.04
CA GLU A 588 20.76 -35.05 19.87
C GLU A 588 21.81 -34.67 18.82
N ARG A 589 21.39 -34.10 17.69
CA ARG A 589 22.30 -33.61 16.64
C ARG A 589 23.12 -32.41 17.10
N LEU A 590 22.50 -31.44 17.77
CA LEU A 590 23.20 -30.28 18.31
C LEU A 590 24.26 -30.69 19.34
N ALA A 591 23.98 -31.69 20.18
CA ALA A 591 24.95 -32.25 21.13
C ALA A 591 26.14 -32.90 20.40
N ILE A 592 25.90 -33.62 19.31
CA ILE A 592 26.96 -34.23 18.48
C ILE A 592 27.85 -33.16 17.83
N VAL A 593 27.25 -32.10 17.25
CA VAL A 593 27.97 -31.04 16.53
C VAL A 593 28.76 -30.13 17.47
N THR A 594 28.20 -29.82 18.65
CA THR A 594 28.79 -28.82 19.57
C THR A 594 29.56 -29.43 20.74
N GLY A 595 29.37 -30.72 21.02
CA GLY A 595 29.93 -31.41 22.18
C GLY A 595 29.34 -30.98 23.52
N ALA A 596 28.21 -30.24 23.53
CA ALA A 596 27.54 -29.78 24.74
C ALA A 596 26.76 -30.90 25.45
N ASP A 597 26.76 -30.89 26.79
CA ASP A 597 25.89 -31.77 27.59
C ASP A 597 24.47 -31.18 27.70
N LEU A 598 23.56 -31.76 26.90
CA LEU A 598 22.17 -31.35 26.78
C LEU A 598 21.18 -32.40 27.35
N SER A 599 21.68 -33.29 28.21
CA SER A 599 20.92 -34.44 28.74
C SER A 599 19.68 -34.04 29.56
N GLU A 600 19.72 -32.88 30.22
CA GLU A 600 18.59 -32.35 31.01
C GLU A 600 17.42 -31.90 30.13
N GLU A 601 17.70 -31.24 29.01
CA GLU A 601 16.68 -30.84 28.03
C GLU A 601 16.09 -32.06 27.31
N MET A 602 16.90 -33.07 27.00
CA MET A 602 16.42 -34.34 26.43
C MET A 602 15.43 -35.06 27.36
N ARG A 603 15.69 -35.00 28.68
CA ARG A 603 14.79 -35.57 29.69
C ARG A 603 13.49 -34.78 29.77
N LYS A 604 13.54 -33.46 29.64
CA LYS A 604 12.37 -32.56 29.69
C LYS A 604 11.49 -32.64 28.44
N CYS A 605 12.01 -33.08 27.30
CA CYS A 605 11.17 -33.38 26.13
C CYS A 605 10.15 -34.53 26.37
N ASN A 606 10.31 -35.35 27.42
CA ASN A 606 9.45 -36.50 27.72
C ASN A 606 8.43 -36.28 28.86
N GLY A 607 8.38 -35.08 29.48
CA GLY A 607 7.54 -34.83 30.66
C GLY A 607 6.95 -33.41 30.71
N GLU A 608 5.94 -33.21 31.55
CA GLU A 608 5.21 -31.94 31.70
C GLU A 608 5.93 -30.95 32.64
N SER A 609 7.12 -30.44 32.28
CA SER A 609 7.83 -29.42 33.08
C SER A 609 8.06 -28.12 32.34
N THR A 610 7.77 -27.01 33.02
CA THR A 610 7.55 -25.66 32.46
C THR A 610 8.74 -24.69 32.56
N ALA A 611 9.92 -25.13 33.02
CA ALA A 611 11.09 -24.23 33.12
C ALA A 611 12.45 -24.92 32.90
N ILE A 612 13.30 -24.30 32.08
CA ILE A 612 14.71 -24.68 31.88
C ILE A 612 15.55 -23.84 32.85
N ALA A 613 16.42 -24.50 33.63
CA ALA A 613 17.24 -23.82 34.64
C ALA A 613 18.43 -23.11 34.00
N ALA A 614 18.88 -22.02 34.62
CA ALA A 614 20.09 -21.31 34.18
C ALA A 614 21.33 -22.22 34.32
N ARG A 615 22.25 -22.14 33.35
CA ARG A 615 23.47 -22.94 33.30
C ARG A 615 24.54 -22.40 34.26
N SER A 616 25.36 -23.30 34.81
CA SER A 616 26.48 -22.91 35.68
C SER A 616 27.61 -22.26 34.89
N ALA A 617 28.45 -21.46 35.55
CA ALA A 617 29.59 -20.77 34.92
C ALA A 617 30.55 -21.76 34.21
N ASP A 618 30.71 -22.96 34.76
CA ASP A 618 31.59 -23.99 34.20
C ASP A 618 31.05 -24.57 32.88
N GLN A 619 29.73 -24.66 32.74
CA GLN A 619 29.05 -25.11 31.51
C GLN A 619 29.07 -24.04 30.40
N LEU A 620 29.15 -22.76 30.77
CA LEU A 620 29.29 -21.63 29.82
C LEU A 620 30.72 -21.50 29.26
N SER A 621 31.71 -22.08 29.94
CA SER A 621 33.12 -22.14 29.52
C SER A 621 33.54 -23.49 28.90
N GLY A 622 32.67 -24.50 28.94
CA GLY A 622 32.92 -25.84 28.39
C GLY A 622 32.71 -25.97 26.88
N PRO A 623 32.94 -27.18 26.31
CA PRO A 623 32.65 -27.47 24.91
C PRO A 623 31.16 -27.21 24.61
N GLY A 624 30.90 -26.49 23.51
CA GLY A 624 29.55 -26.06 23.13
C GLY A 624 29.00 -24.86 23.93
N GLY A 625 29.78 -24.27 24.85
CA GLY A 625 29.39 -23.08 25.65
C GLY A 625 28.91 -21.87 24.83
N GLN A 626 29.24 -21.85 23.54
CA GLN A 626 28.84 -20.82 22.56
C GLN A 626 27.35 -20.84 22.19
N ILE A 627 26.61 -21.92 22.47
CA ILE A 627 25.16 -22.00 22.21
C ILE A 627 24.33 -21.34 23.30
N PHE A 628 24.91 -21.18 24.50
CA PHE A 628 24.22 -20.63 25.66
C PHE A 628 24.46 -19.12 25.76
N GLU A 629 23.39 -18.38 26.05
CA GLU A 629 23.46 -16.93 26.24
C GLU A 629 23.97 -16.59 27.66
N ARG A 630 24.95 -15.69 27.76
CA ARG A 630 25.66 -15.36 29.02
C ARG A 630 24.90 -14.41 29.96
N ARG A 631 23.67 -14.01 29.64
CA ARG A 631 22.82 -13.16 30.49
C ARG A 631 21.41 -13.73 30.61
N LEU A 632 20.82 -13.58 31.80
CA LEU A 632 19.58 -14.21 32.27
C LEU A 632 18.36 -14.04 31.35
N SER A 633 17.58 -15.12 31.26
CA SER A 633 16.23 -15.27 30.67
C SER A 633 16.07 -14.84 29.22
N VAL A 634 16.18 -15.81 28.30
CA VAL A 634 15.83 -15.65 26.89
C VAL A 634 14.30 -15.71 26.75
N ARG A 635 13.70 -14.64 26.21
CA ARG A 635 12.38 -14.72 25.57
C ARG A 635 12.60 -14.78 24.07
N MET A 636 12.33 -15.93 23.47
CA MET A 636 12.23 -16.03 22.02
C MET A 636 10.91 -15.40 21.59
N VAL A 637 10.99 -14.45 20.67
CA VAL A 637 9.82 -13.88 20.01
C VAL A 637 9.73 -14.55 18.64
N ILE A 638 8.74 -15.42 18.49
CA ILE A 638 8.51 -16.17 17.27
C ILE A 638 7.55 -15.37 16.39
N PHE A 639 8.01 -14.98 15.21
CA PHE A 639 7.18 -14.29 14.21
C PHE A 639 6.59 -15.35 13.28
N SER A 640 5.27 -15.50 13.33
CA SER A 640 4.54 -16.18 12.25
C SER A 640 4.20 -15.14 11.19
N LEU A 641 4.67 -15.39 9.98
CA LEU A 641 4.51 -14.49 8.83
C LEU A 641 3.31 -14.92 8.00
N ASP A 642 2.11 -14.73 8.54
CA ASP A 642 0.93 -14.56 7.69
C ASP A 642 0.37 -13.18 7.98
N ALA A 643 0.55 -12.31 6.97
CA ALA A 643 0.20 -10.90 6.91
C ALA A 643 0.80 -9.99 8.01
N ASP A 644 1.34 -8.85 7.57
CA ASP A 644 1.85 -7.73 8.37
C ASP A 644 3.17 -7.92 9.14
N CYS A 645 4.11 -7.01 8.89
CA CYS A 645 5.33 -6.92 9.65
C CYS A 645 5.07 -6.38 11.06
N LEU A 646 5.67 -7.04 12.05
CA LEU A 646 5.56 -6.69 13.46
C LEU A 646 6.95 -6.43 14.03
N PHE A 647 7.13 -5.28 14.69
CA PHE A 647 8.22 -5.03 15.63
C PHE A 647 7.63 -5.11 17.05
N LEU A 648 8.18 -5.98 17.90
CA LEU A 648 7.84 -6.03 19.32
C LEU A 648 8.85 -5.20 20.12
N PRO A 649 8.44 -4.16 20.87
CA PRO A 649 9.32 -3.56 21.86
C PRO A 649 9.44 -4.49 23.07
N SER A 650 10.68 -4.72 23.51
CA SER A 650 10.95 -5.37 24.80
C SER A 650 10.31 -4.55 25.92
N LYS A 651 9.50 -5.20 26.78
CA LYS A 651 8.93 -4.56 27.99
C LYS A 651 9.97 -4.26 29.08
N ASN A 652 11.24 -4.64 28.89
CA ASN A 652 12.33 -4.31 29.82
C ASN A 652 13.59 -3.89 29.05
N PRO A 653 14.06 -2.63 29.19
CA PRO A 653 15.31 -2.19 28.59
C PRO A 653 16.47 -2.86 29.34
N GLY A 654 16.99 -3.97 28.81
CA GLY A 654 18.10 -4.70 29.44
C GLY A 654 18.25 -6.19 29.11
N TYR A 655 17.33 -6.78 28.36
CA TYR A 655 17.37 -8.20 27.99
C TYR A 655 17.58 -8.40 26.48
N PRO A 656 18.52 -9.25 26.04
CA PRO A 656 18.64 -9.64 24.64
C PRO A 656 17.42 -10.49 24.24
N SER A 657 16.89 -10.26 23.04
CA SER A 657 15.73 -10.97 22.48
C SER A 657 16.11 -11.54 21.11
N ILE A 658 15.86 -12.83 20.90
CA ILE A 658 16.13 -13.49 19.61
C ILE A 658 14.86 -13.44 18.77
N VAL A 659 14.96 -12.82 17.60
CA VAL A 659 13.88 -12.57 16.63
C VAL A 659 13.99 -13.61 15.51
N LEU A 660 12.94 -14.41 15.31
CA LEU A 660 12.90 -15.48 14.31
C LEU A 660 11.76 -15.28 13.31
N CYS A 661 12.10 -15.06 12.05
CA CYS A 661 11.17 -15.03 10.92
C CYS A 661 11.11 -16.40 10.23
N VAL A 662 9.93 -17.02 10.22
CA VAL A 662 9.71 -18.31 9.54
C VAL A 662 8.90 -18.12 8.26
N LYS A 663 9.36 -18.75 7.18
CA LYS A 663 8.64 -18.89 5.91
C LYS A 663 8.61 -20.38 5.53
N GLN A 664 7.52 -20.85 4.92
CA GLN A 664 7.43 -22.16 4.28
C GLN A 664 8.72 -22.49 3.49
N ASN A 665 9.49 -23.46 4.01
CA ASN A 665 10.60 -24.17 3.37
C ASN A 665 11.87 -23.40 2.93
N THR A 666 12.12 -22.14 3.31
CA THR A 666 13.46 -21.50 3.20
C THR A 666 13.65 -20.34 4.19
N LEU A 667 14.78 -20.31 4.92
CA LEU A 667 15.13 -19.28 5.92
C LEU A 667 16.40 -18.53 5.48
N THR A 668 16.36 -17.19 5.54
CA THR A 668 17.55 -16.32 5.51
C THR A 668 17.82 -15.87 6.94
N LYS A 669 18.99 -16.22 7.49
CA LYS A 669 19.37 -15.88 8.87
C LYS A 669 19.83 -14.41 8.93
N THR A 670 19.26 -13.62 9.82
CA THR A 670 19.78 -12.30 10.16
C THR A 670 19.53 -12.05 11.64
N LEU A 671 20.58 -12.09 12.46
CA LEU A 671 20.51 -11.63 13.84
C LEU A 671 20.48 -10.10 13.86
N TRP A 672 19.51 -9.56 14.60
CA TRP A 672 19.50 -8.16 15.02
C TRP A 672 19.96 -8.11 16.48
N PHE A 673 21.04 -7.38 16.76
CA PHE A 673 21.48 -7.04 18.12
C PHE A 673 20.80 -5.77 18.61
#